data_AF-A0A7J4FY54-F1
#
_entry.id   AF-A0A7J4FY54-F1
#
_cell.length_a   1.000
_cell.length_b   1.000
_cell.length_c   1.000
_cell.angle_alpha   90.00
_cell.angle_beta   90.00
_cell.angle_gamma   90.00
#
_symmetry.space_group_name_H-M   'P 1'
#
loop_
_entity.id
_entity.type
_entity.pdbx_description
1 polymer ?
#
loop_
_entity_poly.entity_id
_entity_poly.type
_entity_poly.pdbx_seq_one_letter_code
_entity_poly.pdbx_strand_id
1 'polypeptide(L)'
;MLADVVSKYKIRRNRKGFFFTIATILLILPLILLIMFYSNISDTSNKDAIARIRCDELHYFVEDIEEDLNRAMVIFGRRSAVYAVDYVVSSGISLRDYSFYCSPLCPMDCNTFIYNNTGSEAAIGELILCGTLYGENVTYMINHTMREWIDRILIRSQELHYNVNITVDSIDVVPMDAWHFYVRVNNKISISDDAGLCHYSASIMETSTNTSILDLEDPLYTLYTDGHIFKQIINCEQDLSLSAIAGCSKTDTGYGNFSGTVILYSQFTGLTDLENYCNETPQEILGQQVLVVDQGWGTVCNKKIVDCFNASQPKHFGALVLYEDTGKFNISSCMPTIPWISDTGEMDNETPWEGGSRDPNCDDAFITNGSCILIVNEPSCGVHTVFIGYDPTTINTTCYFVSNISRYDTNCTENYSDGPSFFDRLDGNLNLSEKYVEQAMEYFNTSDIGIETIVNLVELDTYSRVHPNIKFYPNATWIDYLYWQNVSGCRSFGSCEVYGYKFNLDCQHSYELGIDTACTSINYSYCPTEICINCIDDDYDGQVDWNDSDCSSFFSDGCGEVHYCDPTDSDTCNTCDTPMPPEIPDNSSNYCNHYGYNTTEWHFYRIVPDITGNLTIEFNGTGIMTGDYRTDLGLYSYNDSTCTSPTIIYQLEPGYSATFCVTANNTYIIALDIDSDNCTYNGYYYLNTTIVADSSC
;
A
#
# COMPACT_ATOMS: atom_id res chain seq x y z
N MET A 1 -43.56 -65.61 69.88
CA MET A 1 -43.88 -67.03 69.61
C MET A 1 -42.96 -67.56 68.51
N LEU A 2 -41.66 -67.68 68.79
CA LEU A 2 -40.68 -68.45 68.00
C LEU A 2 -39.39 -68.66 68.83
N ALA A 3 -39.57 -68.79 70.15
CA ALA A 3 -38.49 -69.11 71.09
C ALA A 3 -38.46 -70.62 71.44
N ASP A 4 -39.28 -71.45 70.78
CA ASP A 4 -39.59 -72.80 71.26
C ASP A 4 -39.15 -73.95 70.33
N VAL A 5 -38.21 -73.72 69.40
CA VAL A 5 -37.80 -74.77 68.44
C VAL A 5 -36.30 -75.13 68.45
N VAL A 6 -35.39 -74.36 69.04
CA VAL A 6 -33.94 -74.69 68.93
C VAL A 6 -33.36 -75.30 70.21
N SER A 7 -34.05 -76.32 70.73
CA SER A 7 -33.50 -77.24 71.74
C SER A 7 -33.87 -78.70 71.42
N LYS A 8 -33.23 -79.25 70.38
CA LYS A 8 -32.86 -80.67 70.35
C LYS A 8 -31.75 -81.00 69.35
N TYR A 9 -30.64 -80.24 69.39
CA TYR A 9 -29.36 -80.78 68.90
C TYR A 9 -28.26 -80.58 69.93
N LYS A 10 -27.84 -81.71 70.48
CA LYS A 10 -26.80 -81.88 71.50
C LYS A 10 -25.43 -81.60 70.85
N ILE A 11 -25.00 -80.33 70.84
CA ILE A 11 -23.65 -79.96 70.39
C ILE A 11 -22.62 -80.47 71.40
N ARG A 12 -22.07 -81.64 71.08
CA ARG A 12 -21.03 -82.37 71.83
C ARG A 12 -19.66 -81.76 71.45
N ARG A 13 -18.97 -81.19 72.44
CA ARG A 13 -17.50 -81.08 72.57
C ARG A 13 -16.70 -80.69 71.30
N ASN A 14 -16.84 -79.45 70.81
CA ASN A 14 -15.81 -78.79 70.00
C ASN A 14 -15.84 -77.23 70.10
N ARG A 15 -15.96 -76.70 71.32
CA ARG A 15 -16.10 -75.24 71.58
C ARG A 15 -14.94 -74.40 71.03
N LYS A 16 -13.74 -74.97 70.90
CA LYS A 16 -12.58 -74.30 70.30
C LYS A 16 -12.76 -74.12 68.79
N GLY A 17 -13.29 -75.13 68.10
CA GLY A 17 -13.54 -75.08 66.65
C GLY A 17 -14.47 -73.95 66.27
N PHE A 18 -15.60 -73.79 66.98
CA PHE A 18 -16.58 -72.71 66.73
C PHE A 18 -15.99 -71.31 66.95
N PHE A 19 -15.16 -71.13 67.97
CA PHE A 19 -14.48 -69.86 68.23
C PHE A 19 -13.49 -69.52 67.11
N PHE A 20 -12.72 -70.51 66.62
CA PHE A 20 -11.85 -70.32 65.47
C PHE A 20 -12.63 -70.03 64.19
N THR A 21 -13.79 -70.68 63.95
CA THR A 21 -14.62 -70.37 62.77
C THR A 21 -15.16 -68.95 62.80
N ILE A 22 -15.65 -68.47 63.95
CA ILE A 22 -16.12 -67.09 64.10
C ILE A 22 -14.97 -66.09 63.96
N ALA A 23 -13.81 -66.36 64.58
CA ALA A 23 -12.64 -65.49 64.46
C ALA A 23 -12.14 -65.40 63.00
N THR A 24 -12.14 -66.53 62.28
CA THR A 24 -11.81 -66.58 60.85
C THR A 24 -12.83 -65.81 60.01
N ILE A 25 -14.14 -65.95 60.28
CA ILE A 25 -15.17 -65.17 59.59
C ILE A 25 -15.01 -63.67 59.88
N LEU A 26 -14.73 -63.28 61.12
CA LEU A 26 -14.48 -61.89 61.52
C LEU A 26 -13.23 -61.29 60.87
N LEU A 27 -12.23 -62.11 60.52
CA LEU A 27 -11.02 -61.67 59.80
C LEU A 27 -11.20 -61.66 58.28
N ILE A 28 -11.96 -62.61 57.73
CA ILE A 28 -12.19 -62.71 56.28
C ILE A 28 -13.22 -61.69 55.81
N LEU A 29 -14.26 -61.39 56.60
CA LEU A 29 -15.33 -60.48 56.19
C LEU A 29 -14.81 -59.05 55.88
N PRO A 30 -13.95 -58.41 56.70
CA PRO A 30 -13.33 -57.14 56.36
C PRO A 30 -12.45 -57.22 55.13
N LEU A 31 -11.74 -58.34 54.92
CA LEU A 31 -10.90 -58.54 53.75
C LEU A 31 -11.72 -58.61 52.46
N ILE A 32 -12.85 -59.34 52.48
CA ILE A 32 -13.78 -59.40 51.34
C ILE A 32 -14.40 -58.02 51.09
N LEU A 33 -14.81 -57.30 52.14
CA LEU A 33 -15.34 -55.94 52.02
C LEU A 33 -14.29 -54.98 51.43
N LEU A 34 -13.03 -55.09 51.85
CA LEU A 34 -11.92 -54.29 51.31
C LEU A 34 -11.67 -54.59 49.83
N ILE A 35 -11.66 -55.87 49.43
CA ILE A 35 -11.49 -56.28 48.04
C ILE A 35 -12.65 -55.76 47.18
N MET A 36 -13.90 -55.89 47.64
CA MET A 36 -15.06 -55.35 46.92
C MET A 36 -15.01 -53.82 46.80
N PHE A 37 -14.62 -53.12 47.87
CA PHE A 37 -14.46 -51.68 47.85
C PHE A 37 -13.38 -51.23 46.86
N TYR A 38 -12.20 -51.85 46.88
CA TYR A 38 -11.10 -51.50 45.99
C TYR A 38 -11.40 -51.86 44.54
N SER A 39 -12.04 -53.01 44.29
CA SER A 39 -12.48 -53.41 42.95
C SER A 39 -13.49 -52.42 42.37
N ASN A 40 -14.46 -51.98 43.17
CA ASN A 40 -15.47 -51.03 42.70
C ASN A 40 -14.88 -49.64 42.43
N ILE A 41 -14.03 -49.12 43.33
CA ILE A 41 -13.38 -47.82 43.12
C ILE A 41 -12.43 -47.84 41.94
N SER A 42 -11.66 -48.91 41.76
CA SER A 42 -10.77 -49.06 40.62
C SER A 42 -11.55 -49.13 39.30
N ASP A 43 -12.69 -49.83 39.28
CA ASP A 43 -13.55 -49.89 38.09
C ASP A 43 -14.15 -48.53 37.74
N THR A 44 -14.61 -47.76 38.74
CA THR A 44 -15.14 -46.41 38.51
C THR A 44 -14.04 -45.49 37.98
N SER A 45 -12.86 -45.47 38.61
CA SER A 45 -11.74 -44.64 38.16
C SER A 45 -11.27 -44.99 36.75
N ASN A 46 -11.24 -46.29 36.39
CA ASN A 46 -10.82 -46.71 35.06
C ASN A 46 -11.86 -46.36 34.00
N LYS A 47 -13.15 -46.50 34.30
CA LYS A 47 -14.24 -46.08 33.39
C LYS A 47 -14.24 -44.57 33.16
N ASP A 48 -14.04 -43.79 34.21
CA ASP A 48 -13.94 -42.34 34.13
C ASP A 48 -12.71 -41.91 33.33
N ALA A 49 -11.56 -42.59 33.50
CA ALA A 49 -10.35 -42.33 32.72
C ALA A 49 -10.53 -42.66 31.23
N ILE A 50 -11.16 -43.80 30.89
CA ILE A 50 -11.43 -44.17 29.49
C ILE A 50 -12.41 -43.19 28.85
N ALA A 51 -13.49 -42.83 29.56
CA ALA A 51 -14.45 -41.85 29.06
C ALA A 51 -13.79 -40.49 28.82
N ARG A 52 -12.92 -40.05 29.73
CA ARG A 52 -12.15 -38.82 29.56
C ARG A 52 -11.23 -38.85 28.34
N ILE A 53 -10.43 -39.92 28.18
CA ILE A 53 -9.55 -40.07 27.01
C ILE A 53 -10.36 -40.02 25.71
N ARG A 54 -11.50 -40.72 25.65
CA ARG A 54 -12.38 -40.71 24.47
C ARG A 54 -12.97 -39.34 24.18
N CYS A 55 -13.38 -38.61 25.22
CA CYS A 55 -13.90 -37.26 25.05
C CYS A 55 -12.79 -36.29 24.62
N ASP A 56 -11.58 -36.43 25.14
CA ASP A 56 -10.43 -35.61 24.76
C ASP A 56 -10.04 -35.89 23.29
N GLU A 57 -10.01 -37.16 22.86
CA GLU A 57 -9.80 -37.54 21.45
C GLU A 57 -10.89 -36.97 20.52
N LEU A 58 -12.16 -37.02 20.93
CA LEU A 58 -13.27 -36.45 20.16
C LEU A 58 -13.15 -34.92 20.06
N HIS A 59 -12.70 -34.26 21.12
CA HIS A 59 -12.46 -32.83 21.12
C HIS A 59 -11.37 -32.43 20.11
N TYR A 60 -10.21 -33.11 20.14
CA TYR A 60 -9.15 -32.85 19.16
C TYR A 60 -9.59 -33.17 17.73
N PHE A 61 -10.41 -34.21 17.55
CA PHE A 61 -10.96 -34.53 16.23
C PHE A 61 -11.90 -33.42 15.70
N VAL A 62 -12.66 -32.76 16.58
CA VAL A 62 -13.49 -31.59 16.20
C VAL A 62 -12.60 -30.42 15.79
N GLU A 63 -11.57 -30.11 16.56
CA GLU A 63 -10.62 -29.03 16.25
C GLU A 63 -9.88 -29.30 14.93
N ASP A 64 -9.44 -30.54 14.70
CA ASP A 64 -8.81 -30.96 13.45
C ASP A 64 -9.74 -30.78 12.24
N ILE A 65 -11.04 -31.08 12.39
CA ILE A 65 -12.04 -30.85 11.33
C ILE A 65 -12.14 -29.36 11.02
N GLU A 66 -12.23 -28.51 12.04
CA GLU A 66 -12.35 -27.06 11.85
C GLU A 66 -11.13 -26.49 11.13
N GLU A 67 -9.92 -26.85 11.58
CA GLU A 67 -8.68 -26.37 10.97
C GLU A 67 -8.50 -26.90 9.54
N ASP A 68 -8.81 -28.17 9.29
CA ASP A 68 -8.65 -28.78 7.97
C ASP A 68 -9.68 -28.23 6.96
N LEU A 69 -10.93 -27.96 7.39
CA LEU A 69 -11.91 -27.29 6.55
C LEU A 69 -11.50 -25.85 6.20
N ASN A 70 -10.94 -25.10 7.15
CA ASN A 70 -10.42 -23.75 6.89
C ASN A 70 -9.29 -23.78 5.84
N ARG A 71 -8.35 -24.73 5.97
CA ARG A 71 -7.27 -24.93 4.99
C ARG A 71 -7.79 -25.38 3.62
N ALA A 72 -8.78 -26.27 3.61
CA ALA A 72 -9.39 -26.77 2.38
C ALA A 72 -10.12 -25.66 1.63
N MET A 73 -10.80 -24.75 2.34
CA MET A 73 -11.48 -23.60 1.76
C MET A 73 -10.54 -22.68 0.99
N VAL A 74 -9.30 -22.43 1.46
CA VAL A 74 -8.29 -21.66 0.72
C VAL A 74 -8.06 -22.27 -0.67
N ILE A 75 -7.96 -23.60 -0.74
CA ILE A 75 -7.71 -24.34 -1.98
C ILE A 75 -8.93 -24.24 -2.91
N PHE A 76 -10.13 -24.44 -2.36
CA PHE A 76 -11.36 -24.44 -3.14
C PHE A 76 -11.69 -23.04 -3.66
N GLY A 77 -11.55 -22.01 -2.82
CA GLY A 77 -11.74 -20.61 -3.19
C GLY A 77 -10.78 -20.18 -4.29
N ARG A 78 -9.50 -20.49 -4.15
CA ARG A 78 -8.53 -20.12 -5.20
C ARG A 78 -8.81 -20.85 -6.52
N ARG A 79 -9.12 -22.14 -6.47
CA ARG A 79 -9.44 -22.92 -7.69
C ARG A 79 -10.75 -22.46 -8.33
N SER A 80 -11.78 -22.17 -7.56
CA SER A 80 -13.04 -21.67 -8.11
C SER A 80 -12.86 -20.33 -8.78
N ALA A 81 -12.06 -19.41 -8.22
CA ALA A 81 -11.71 -18.16 -8.89
C ALA A 81 -10.98 -18.40 -10.22
N VAL A 82 -9.99 -19.29 -10.25
CA VAL A 82 -9.28 -19.66 -11.50
C VAL A 82 -10.27 -20.20 -12.56
N TYR A 83 -11.25 -21.03 -12.19
CA TYR A 83 -12.22 -21.55 -13.16
C TYR A 83 -13.30 -20.56 -13.57
N ALA A 84 -13.69 -19.65 -12.67
CA ALA A 84 -14.56 -18.54 -13.03
C ALA A 84 -13.87 -17.68 -14.10
N VAL A 85 -12.58 -17.37 -13.91
CA VAL A 85 -11.76 -16.67 -14.91
C VAL A 85 -11.66 -17.48 -16.20
N ASP A 86 -11.24 -18.75 -16.15
CA ASP A 86 -11.12 -19.63 -17.33
C ASP A 86 -12.42 -19.75 -18.13
N TYR A 87 -13.57 -19.80 -17.45
CA TYR A 87 -14.87 -19.79 -18.11
C TYR A 87 -15.10 -18.48 -18.88
N VAL A 88 -14.90 -17.33 -18.22
CA VAL A 88 -15.07 -16.01 -18.86
C VAL A 88 -14.11 -15.86 -20.05
N VAL A 89 -12.85 -16.26 -19.87
CA VAL A 89 -11.78 -16.23 -20.87
C VAL A 89 -12.11 -17.12 -22.08
N SER A 90 -12.50 -18.37 -21.84
CA SER A 90 -12.72 -19.35 -22.92
C SER A 90 -14.07 -19.20 -23.63
N SER A 91 -15.09 -18.70 -22.94
CA SER A 91 -16.43 -18.52 -23.51
C SER A 91 -16.66 -17.13 -24.10
N GLY A 92 -15.93 -16.11 -23.60
CA GLY A 92 -16.22 -14.70 -23.89
C GLY A 92 -17.54 -14.21 -23.27
N ILE A 93 -18.09 -14.94 -22.30
CA ILE A 93 -19.37 -14.63 -21.66
C ILE A 93 -19.11 -14.26 -20.19
N SER A 94 -19.57 -13.08 -19.79
CA SER A 94 -19.51 -12.61 -18.41
C SER A 94 -20.42 -13.40 -17.47
N LEU A 95 -20.10 -13.40 -16.17
CA LEU A 95 -20.89 -14.08 -15.14
C LEU A 95 -22.05 -13.26 -14.55
N ARG A 96 -22.33 -12.05 -15.06
CA ARG A 96 -23.31 -11.09 -14.52
C ARG A 96 -24.68 -11.67 -14.14
N ASP A 97 -25.23 -12.50 -15.03
CA ASP A 97 -26.58 -13.08 -14.88
C ASP A 97 -26.54 -14.50 -14.31
N TYR A 98 -25.40 -14.95 -13.79
CA TYR A 98 -25.24 -16.29 -13.26
C TYR A 98 -26.11 -16.49 -12.01
N SER A 99 -26.82 -17.61 -11.94
CA SER A 99 -27.59 -18.03 -10.78
C SER A 99 -27.09 -19.39 -10.31
N PHE A 100 -26.95 -19.55 -8.99
CA PHE A 100 -26.43 -20.77 -8.38
C PHE A 100 -27.25 -22.00 -8.81
N TYR A 101 -26.60 -23.00 -9.41
CA TYR A 101 -27.24 -24.25 -9.80
C TYR A 101 -26.92 -25.34 -8.78
N CYS A 102 -27.90 -25.65 -7.92
CA CYS A 102 -27.74 -26.76 -6.98
C CYS A 102 -27.87 -28.10 -7.69
N SER A 103 -26.77 -28.86 -7.74
CA SER A 103 -26.70 -30.20 -8.33
C SER A 103 -26.63 -31.29 -7.25
N PRO A 104 -26.92 -32.56 -7.58
CA PRO A 104 -26.73 -33.68 -6.66
C PRO A 104 -25.28 -33.89 -6.22
N LEU A 105 -24.32 -33.12 -6.77
CA LEU A 105 -22.90 -33.12 -6.41
C LEU A 105 -22.59 -32.16 -5.26
N CYS A 106 -23.51 -31.28 -4.87
CA CYS A 106 -23.34 -30.42 -3.70
C CYS A 106 -23.49 -31.22 -2.38
N PRO A 107 -22.86 -30.79 -1.27
CA PRO A 107 -22.95 -31.44 0.05
C PRO A 107 -24.21 -31.03 0.85
N MET A 108 -25.29 -30.65 0.17
CA MET A 108 -26.49 -30.08 0.79
C MET A 108 -27.78 -30.56 0.11
N ASP A 109 -28.91 -30.41 0.79
CA ASP A 109 -30.22 -30.71 0.20
C ASP A 109 -30.73 -29.52 -0.62
N CYS A 110 -30.65 -29.67 -1.94
CA CYS A 110 -31.10 -28.68 -2.92
C CYS A 110 -32.59 -28.28 -2.81
N ASN A 111 -33.42 -29.05 -2.10
CA ASN A 111 -34.82 -28.65 -1.87
C ASN A 111 -34.96 -27.59 -0.77
N THR A 112 -33.95 -27.48 0.09
CA THR A 112 -33.98 -26.63 1.29
C THR A 112 -32.95 -25.51 1.24
N PHE A 113 -31.85 -25.73 0.51
CA PHE A 113 -30.79 -24.75 0.36
C PHE A 113 -31.20 -23.64 -0.61
N ILE A 114 -31.00 -22.38 -0.21
CA ILE A 114 -31.32 -21.21 -1.01
C ILE A 114 -30.08 -20.33 -1.05
N TYR A 115 -29.59 -20.03 -2.26
CA TYR A 115 -28.55 -19.04 -2.51
C TYR A 115 -29.18 -17.83 -3.21
N ASN A 116 -29.24 -16.69 -2.53
CA ASN A 116 -29.99 -15.53 -3.00
C ASN A 116 -29.19 -14.64 -3.95
N ASN A 117 -27.86 -14.71 -3.89
CA ASN A 117 -26.99 -13.85 -4.68
C ASN A 117 -26.87 -14.37 -6.12
N THR A 118 -26.59 -13.46 -7.06
CA THR A 118 -26.42 -13.73 -8.49
C THR A 118 -25.10 -13.12 -8.97
N GLY A 119 -24.58 -13.55 -10.10
CA GLY A 119 -23.32 -13.05 -10.63
C GLY A 119 -22.14 -13.96 -10.31
N SER A 120 -20.96 -13.36 -10.30
CA SER A 120 -19.70 -14.03 -10.01
C SER A 120 -19.67 -14.75 -8.66
N GLU A 121 -20.29 -14.21 -7.60
CA GLU A 121 -20.32 -14.91 -6.31
C GLU A 121 -21.12 -16.22 -6.36
N ALA A 122 -22.16 -16.28 -7.19
CA ALA A 122 -22.98 -17.47 -7.35
C ALA A 122 -22.24 -18.58 -8.10
N ALA A 123 -21.48 -18.19 -9.14
CA ALA A 123 -20.62 -19.10 -9.88
C ALA A 123 -19.50 -19.68 -9.00
N ILE A 124 -18.81 -18.80 -8.25
CA ILE A 124 -17.75 -19.21 -7.33
C ILE A 124 -18.31 -20.09 -6.20
N GLY A 125 -19.49 -19.75 -5.66
CA GLY A 125 -20.17 -20.57 -4.66
C GLY A 125 -20.51 -21.99 -5.16
N GLU A 126 -21.02 -22.11 -6.39
CA GLU A 126 -21.31 -23.42 -7.01
C GLU A 126 -20.05 -24.24 -7.21
N LEU A 127 -18.98 -23.62 -7.71
CA LEU A 127 -17.69 -24.27 -7.90
C LEU A 127 -17.14 -24.81 -6.57
N ILE A 128 -17.19 -24.03 -5.49
CA ILE A 128 -16.69 -24.42 -4.16
C ILE A 128 -17.47 -25.60 -3.59
N LEU A 129 -18.81 -25.52 -3.63
CA LEU A 129 -19.67 -26.51 -3.01
C LEU A 129 -19.81 -27.78 -3.86
N CYS A 130 -20.07 -27.61 -5.14
CA CYS A 130 -20.53 -28.67 -6.03
C CYS A 130 -19.46 -29.15 -7.01
N GLY A 131 -18.43 -28.33 -7.28
CA GLY A 131 -17.44 -28.59 -8.34
C GLY A 131 -18.02 -28.51 -9.74
N THR A 132 -19.18 -27.86 -9.88
CA THR A 132 -19.88 -27.69 -11.14
C THR A 132 -19.94 -26.21 -11.53
N LEU A 133 -20.18 -25.98 -12.83
CA LEU A 133 -20.56 -24.68 -13.37
C LEU A 133 -21.71 -24.93 -14.35
N TYR A 134 -22.84 -24.23 -14.18
CA TYR A 134 -24.12 -24.54 -14.83
C TYR A 134 -24.59 -25.99 -14.61
N GLY A 135 -24.24 -26.59 -13.47
CA GLY A 135 -24.54 -28.00 -13.17
C GLY A 135 -23.67 -29.02 -13.92
N GLU A 136 -22.76 -28.57 -14.77
CA GLU A 136 -21.81 -29.42 -15.50
C GLU A 136 -20.51 -29.55 -14.71
N ASN A 137 -19.91 -30.75 -14.71
CA ASN A 137 -18.68 -31.02 -13.98
C ASN A 137 -17.48 -30.26 -14.53
N VAL A 138 -16.80 -29.53 -13.66
CA VAL A 138 -15.49 -28.94 -13.98
C VAL A 138 -14.41 -29.95 -13.63
N THR A 139 -13.74 -30.51 -14.65
CA THR A 139 -12.70 -31.60 -14.58
C THR A 139 -11.61 -31.42 -13.52
N TYR A 140 -11.50 -30.19 -13.07
CA TYR A 140 -10.34 -29.49 -12.61
C TYR A 140 -10.60 -29.03 -11.15
N MET A 141 -11.89 -29.04 -10.76
CA MET A 141 -12.42 -29.07 -9.40
C MET A 141 -12.60 -30.51 -8.86
N ILE A 142 -12.46 -31.55 -9.68
CA ILE A 142 -12.56 -32.95 -9.23
C ILE A 142 -11.57 -33.19 -8.07
N ASN A 143 -12.04 -33.77 -6.96
CA ASN A 143 -11.29 -33.99 -5.72
C ASN A 143 -10.90 -32.71 -4.94
N HIS A 144 -11.39 -31.54 -5.36
CA HIS A 144 -11.11 -30.23 -4.77
C HIS A 144 -12.39 -29.44 -4.49
N THR A 145 -13.40 -30.11 -3.93
CA THR A 145 -14.68 -29.53 -3.53
C THR A 145 -14.94 -29.76 -2.05
N MET A 146 -15.83 -28.95 -1.47
CA MET A 146 -16.27 -29.11 -0.09
C MET A 146 -16.84 -30.52 0.16
N ARG A 147 -17.62 -31.05 -0.78
CA ARG A 147 -18.17 -32.41 -0.67
C ARG A 147 -17.09 -33.47 -0.54
N GLU A 148 -16.11 -33.45 -1.45
CA GLU A 148 -15.03 -34.46 -1.43
C GLU A 148 -14.23 -34.40 -0.13
N TRP A 149 -14.09 -33.20 0.46
CA TRP A 149 -13.46 -33.04 1.76
C TRP A 149 -14.29 -33.60 2.91
N ILE A 150 -15.59 -33.31 2.93
CA ILE A 150 -16.53 -33.89 3.90
C ILE A 150 -16.53 -35.42 3.79
N ASP A 151 -16.57 -35.98 2.57
CA ASP A 151 -16.55 -37.43 2.37
C ASP A 151 -15.27 -38.07 2.93
N ARG A 152 -14.11 -37.41 2.82
CA ARG A 152 -12.85 -37.87 3.45
C ARG A 152 -12.91 -37.84 4.98
N ILE A 153 -13.47 -36.77 5.55
CA ILE A 153 -13.68 -36.65 7.00
C ILE A 153 -14.60 -37.78 7.49
N LEU A 154 -15.69 -38.07 6.77
CA LEU A 154 -16.63 -39.15 7.09
C LEU A 154 -16.01 -40.54 7.00
N ILE A 155 -15.11 -40.77 6.03
CA ILE A 155 -14.36 -42.03 5.95
C ILE A 155 -13.41 -42.16 7.15
N ARG A 156 -12.68 -41.08 7.48
CA ARG A 156 -11.72 -41.10 8.59
C ARG A 156 -12.41 -41.23 9.95
N SER A 157 -13.58 -40.64 10.12
CA SER A 157 -14.35 -40.73 11.37
C SER A 157 -14.83 -42.15 11.66
N GLN A 158 -15.24 -42.90 10.62
CA GLN A 158 -15.62 -44.31 10.76
C GLN A 158 -14.46 -45.18 11.26
N GLU A 159 -13.22 -44.90 10.84
CA GLU A 159 -12.03 -45.59 11.34
C GLU A 159 -11.75 -45.31 12.82
N LEU A 160 -12.18 -44.14 13.31
CA LEU A 160 -12.04 -43.72 14.71
C LEU A 160 -13.22 -44.10 15.60
N HIS A 161 -14.26 -44.75 15.04
CA HIS A 161 -15.52 -45.08 15.72
C HIS A 161 -16.34 -43.84 16.13
N TYR A 162 -16.32 -42.81 15.29
CA TYR A 162 -17.15 -41.61 15.43
C TYR A 162 -18.26 -41.61 14.37
N ASN A 163 -19.49 -41.41 14.82
CA ASN A 163 -20.63 -41.12 13.98
C ASN A 163 -20.71 -39.61 13.76
N VAL A 164 -20.33 -39.18 12.55
CA VAL A 164 -20.23 -37.78 12.14
C VAL A 164 -21.29 -37.46 11.10
N ASN A 165 -21.95 -36.33 11.27
CA ASN A 165 -22.86 -35.74 10.28
C ASN A 165 -22.48 -34.27 10.11
N ILE A 166 -22.11 -33.89 8.88
CA ILE A 166 -21.74 -32.53 8.49
C ILE A 166 -22.63 -32.14 7.32
N THR A 167 -23.34 -31.03 7.45
CA THR A 167 -24.18 -30.47 6.38
C THR A 167 -23.93 -28.98 6.24
N VAL A 168 -23.80 -28.48 5.01
CA VAL A 168 -23.67 -27.05 4.75
C VAL A 168 -25.01 -26.36 4.93
N ASP A 169 -25.03 -25.27 5.72
CA ASP A 169 -26.21 -24.43 5.99
C ASP A 169 -26.25 -23.21 5.07
N SER A 170 -25.17 -22.45 5.00
CA SER A 170 -25.02 -21.27 4.14
C SER A 170 -23.59 -21.15 3.60
N ILE A 171 -23.44 -20.45 2.47
CA ILE A 171 -22.17 -19.97 1.95
C ILE A 171 -22.33 -18.51 1.56
N ASP A 172 -21.33 -17.69 1.87
CA ASP A 172 -21.21 -16.31 1.44
C ASP A 172 -19.87 -16.15 0.71
N VAL A 173 -19.90 -15.53 -0.46
CA VAL A 173 -18.72 -15.18 -1.24
C VAL A 173 -18.81 -13.67 -1.50
N VAL A 174 -17.91 -12.90 -0.90
CA VAL A 174 -17.98 -11.43 -0.89
C VAL A 174 -16.61 -10.81 -1.12
N PRO A 175 -16.51 -9.63 -1.75
CA PRO A 175 -15.23 -8.94 -1.91
C PRO A 175 -14.75 -8.48 -0.53
N MET A 176 -13.43 -8.57 -0.29
CA MET A 176 -12.82 -8.17 0.98
C MET A 176 -12.05 -6.88 0.83
N ASP A 177 -11.12 -6.85 -0.13
CA ASP A 177 -10.32 -5.69 -0.51
C ASP A 177 -10.01 -5.79 -2.02
N ALA A 178 -9.21 -4.86 -2.55
CA ALA A 178 -8.79 -4.86 -3.95
C ALA A 178 -8.09 -6.15 -4.42
N TRP A 179 -7.52 -6.93 -3.50
CA TRP A 179 -6.63 -8.06 -3.79
C TRP A 179 -7.15 -9.41 -3.27
N HIS A 180 -8.25 -9.41 -2.52
CA HIS A 180 -8.81 -10.59 -1.89
C HIS A 180 -10.34 -10.60 -1.91
N PHE A 181 -10.90 -11.80 -1.94
CA PHE A 181 -12.30 -12.03 -1.61
C PHE A 181 -12.41 -13.01 -0.44
N TYR A 182 -13.48 -12.87 0.32
CA TYR A 182 -13.79 -13.70 1.48
C TYR A 182 -14.80 -14.77 1.10
N VAL A 183 -14.56 -15.99 1.58
CA VAL A 183 -15.53 -17.08 1.53
C VAL A 183 -15.85 -17.49 2.96
N ARG A 184 -17.13 -17.55 3.29
CA ARG A 184 -17.65 -18.03 4.58
C ARG A 184 -18.61 -19.18 4.34
N VAL A 185 -18.43 -20.29 5.02
CA VAL A 185 -19.33 -21.44 4.96
C VAL A 185 -19.78 -21.77 6.39
N ASN A 186 -21.09 -21.77 6.61
CA ASN A 186 -21.67 -22.20 7.88
C ASN A 186 -22.05 -23.67 7.77
N ASN A 187 -21.49 -24.50 8.64
CA ASN A 187 -21.74 -25.94 8.68
C ASN A 187 -22.55 -26.32 9.93
N LYS A 188 -23.48 -27.25 9.81
CA LYS A 188 -24.09 -27.94 10.96
C LYS A 188 -23.33 -29.24 11.18
N ILE A 189 -22.83 -29.44 12.40
CA ILE A 189 -21.99 -30.58 12.74
C ILE A 189 -22.56 -31.29 13.97
N SER A 190 -22.68 -32.62 13.86
CA SER A 190 -22.98 -33.51 14.98
C SER A 190 -22.01 -34.68 14.93
N ILE A 191 -21.29 -34.88 16.03
CA ILE A 191 -20.26 -35.90 16.18
C ILE A 191 -20.56 -36.65 17.48
N SER A 192 -20.66 -37.97 17.41
CA SER A 192 -20.85 -38.82 18.58
C SER A 192 -19.92 -40.02 18.52
N ASP A 193 -19.42 -40.43 19.68
CA ASP A 193 -18.71 -41.70 19.81
C ASP A 193 -19.68 -42.89 19.73
N ASP A 194 -19.27 -43.98 19.09
CA ASP A 194 -20.08 -45.19 18.93
C ASP A 194 -20.53 -45.80 20.26
N ALA A 195 -19.75 -45.62 21.34
CA ALA A 195 -20.11 -46.09 22.67
C ALA A 195 -21.08 -45.13 23.40
N GLY A 196 -21.41 -43.98 22.80
CA GLY A 196 -22.33 -42.98 23.36
C GLY A 196 -21.80 -42.26 24.58
N LEU A 197 -20.48 -42.27 24.79
CA LEU A 197 -19.84 -41.65 25.96
C LEU A 197 -19.74 -40.13 25.83
N CYS A 198 -19.46 -39.65 24.62
CA CYS A 198 -19.19 -38.25 24.31
C CYS A 198 -19.95 -37.85 23.04
N HIS A 199 -20.42 -36.62 23.01
CA HIS A 199 -21.13 -36.05 21.87
C HIS A 199 -20.83 -34.56 21.78
N TYR A 200 -20.54 -34.12 20.56
CA TYR A 200 -20.40 -32.74 20.17
C TYR A 200 -21.49 -32.41 19.15
N SER A 201 -22.17 -31.28 19.33
CA SER A 201 -23.06 -30.75 18.30
C SER A 201 -22.96 -29.24 18.30
N ALA A 202 -22.69 -28.70 17.11
CA ALA A 202 -22.74 -27.29 16.83
C ALA A 202 -23.87 -27.03 15.83
N SER A 203 -24.75 -26.09 16.16
CA SER A 203 -25.79 -25.64 15.24
C SER A 203 -25.21 -24.87 14.06
N ILE A 204 -24.09 -24.17 14.26
CA ILE A 204 -23.32 -23.43 13.26
C ILE A 204 -21.85 -23.54 13.66
N MET A 205 -21.03 -24.11 12.80
CA MET A 205 -19.57 -24.02 12.81
C MET A 205 -19.16 -23.25 11.57
N GLU A 206 -18.57 -22.08 11.78
CA GLU A 206 -18.11 -21.23 10.69
C GLU A 206 -16.75 -21.71 10.19
N THR A 207 -16.61 -21.78 8.88
CA THR A 207 -15.35 -22.02 8.19
C THR A 207 -15.15 -20.89 7.21
N SER A 208 -13.98 -20.27 7.19
CA SER A 208 -13.75 -19.10 6.35
C SER A 208 -12.33 -18.97 5.82
N THR A 209 -12.19 -18.22 4.72
CA THR A 209 -10.90 -17.96 4.09
C THR A 209 -10.88 -16.63 3.35
N ASN A 210 -9.69 -16.01 3.32
CA ASN A 210 -9.38 -14.87 2.45
C ASN A 210 -8.62 -15.42 1.25
N THR A 211 -9.21 -15.34 0.07
CA THR A 211 -8.61 -15.85 -1.16
C THR A 211 -8.03 -14.68 -1.96
N SER A 212 -6.72 -14.70 -2.20
CA SER A 212 -6.06 -13.71 -3.05
C SER A 212 -6.48 -13.87 -4.51
N ILE A 213 -6.56 -12.75 -5.24
CA ILE A 213 -6.76 -12.70 -6.70
C ILE A 213 -5.46 -12.40 -7.47
N LEU A 214 -4.35 -12.15 -6.76
CA LEU A 214 -3.05 -11.87 -7.39
C LEU A 214 -2.62 -13.06 -8.24
N ASP A 215 -1.92 -12.82 -9.34
CA ASP A 215 -1.53 -13.80 -10.36
C ASP A 215 -2.69 -14.48 -11.11
N LEU A 216 -3.94 -14.07 -10.89
CA LEU A 216 -5.05 -14.48 -11.77
C LEU A 216 -5.03 -13.65 -13.04
N GLU A 217 -5.57 -14.20 -14.12
CA GLU A 217 -5.83 -13.45 -15.34
C GLU A 217 -6.98 -12.46 -15.12
N ASP A 218 -6.84 -11.25 -15.66
CA ASP A 218 -7.86 -10.21 -15.61
C ASP A 218 -8.98 -10.50 -16.62
N PRO A 219 -10.19 -10.86 -16.16
CA PRO A 219 -11.29 -11.23 -17.04
C PRO A 219 -11.71 -10.08 -17.95
N LEU A 220 -11.49 -8.83 -17.54
CA LEU A 220 -11.94 -7.67 -18.30
C LEU A 220 -11.15 -7.53 -19.60
N TYR A 221 -9.82 -7.61 -19.54
CA TYR A 221 -8.99 -7.59 -20.75
C TYR A 221 -9.39 -8.68 -21.72
N THR A 222 -9.61 -9.88 -21.21
CA THR A 222 -9.94 -11.03 -22.02
C THR A 222 -11.31 -10.88 -22.69
N LEU A 223 -12.32 -10.38 -21.96
CA LEU A 223 -13.66 -10.08 -22.49
C LEU A 223 -13.63 -9.04 -23.61
N TYR A 224 -12.85 -7.98 -23.46
CA TYR A 224 -12.81 -6.88 -24.44
C TYR A 224 -11.85 -7.13 -25.61
N THR A 225 -11.06 -8.21 -25.55
CA THR A 225 -10.11 -8.60 -26.60
C THR A 225 -10.43 -9.97 -27.22
N ASP A 226 -11.63 -10.51 -26.98
CA ASP A 226 -12.07 -11.84 -27.47
C ASP A 226 -11.08 -12.99 -27.11
N GLY A 227 -10.41 -12.90 -25.96
CA GLY A 227 -9.44 -13.92 -25.55
C GLY A 227 -8.05 -13.80 -26.17
N HIS A 228 -7.75 -12.73 -26.91
CA HIS A 228 -6.49 -12.61 -27.64
C HIS A 228 -5.35 -11.98 -26.84
N ILE A 229 -5.67 -11.13 -25.87
CA ILE A 229 -4.69 -10.51 -24.96
C ILE A 229 -5.00 -10.99 -23.55
N PHE A 230 -3.99 -11.52 -22.87
CA PHE A 230 -4.08 -11.93 -21.48
C PHE A 230 -3.24 -10.98 -20.64
N LYS A 231 -3.72 -10.66 -19.43
CA LYS A 231 -3.01 -9.84 -18.47
C LYS A 231 -3.21 -10.43 -17.08
N GLN A 232 -2.14 -10.49 -16.30
CA GLN A 232 -2.19 -11.00 -14.93
C GLN A 232 -2.34 -9.86 -13.94
N ILE A 233 -3.15 -10.08 -12.90
CA ILE A 233 -3.36 -9.13 -11.80
C ILE A 233 -2.13 -9.16 -10.89
N ILE A 234 -1.32 -8.11 -10.97
CA ILE A 234 -0.11 -7.94 -10.17
C ILE A 234 -0.25 -6.62 -9.41
N ASN A 235 -0.24 -6.67 -8.09
CA ASN A 235 -0.21 -5.47 -7.26
C ASN A 235 1.20 -4.88 -7.27
N CYS A 236 1.32 -3.63 -7.66
CA CYS A 236 2.53 -2.84 -7.54
C CYS A 236 2.20 -1.35 -7.55
N GLU A 237 3.21 -0.54 -7.27
CA GLU A 237 3.12 0.91 -7.40
C GLU A 237 3.50 1.33 -8.81
N GLN A 238 2.72 2.27 -9.35
CA GLN A 238 2.94 2.82 -10.67
C GLN A 238 3.92 3.98 -10.55
N ASP A 239 5.20 3.74 -10.87
CA ASP A 239 6.18 4.83 -10.99
C ASP A 239 6.02 5.52 -12.34
N LEU A 240 5.28 6.63 -12.32
CA LEU A 240 5.19 7.58 -13.41
C LEU A 240 5.68 8.93 -12.93
N SER A 241 6.78 8.99 -12.17
CA SER A 241 7.42 10.26 -11.80
C SER A 241 8.48 10.67 -12.84
N LEU A 242 8.54 11.98 -13.18
CA LEU A 242 9.59 12.54 -14.04
C LEU A 242 10.81 12.77 -13.15
N SER A 243 11.47 11.69 -12.75
CA SER A 243 12.44 11.73 -11.65
C SER A 243 13.86 12.09 -12.07
N ALA A 244 14.15 12.12 -13.38
CA ALA A 244 15.49 12.36 -13.87
C ALA A 244 15.61 13.72 -14.57
N ILE A 245 16.32 14.65 -13.94
CA ILE A 245 16.71 15.91 -14.54
C ILE A 245 17.94 15.66 -15.42
N ALA A 246 17.80 15.92 -16.71
CA ALA A 246 18.91 15.84 -17.66
C ALA A 246 19.81 17.09 -17.60
N GLY A 247 19.23 18.26 -17.30
CA GLY A 247 19.97 19.50 -17.10
C GLY A 247 19.08 20.71 -16.79
N CYS A 248 19.72 21.78 -16.33
CA CYS A 248 19.08 23.03 -15.90
C CYS A 248 19.80 24.25 -16.45
N SER A 249 19.06 25.32 -16.73
CA SER A 249 19.66 26.59 -17.15
C SER A 249 20.40 27.25 -15.99
N LYS A 250 21.72 27.41 -16.09
CA LYS A 250 22.50 28.14 -15.07
C LYS A 250 22.30 29.65 -15.06
N THR A 251 21.67 30.17 -16.10
CA THR A 251 21.39 31.60 -16.27
C THR A 251 19.91 31.93 -16.14
N ASP A 252 19.08 30.96 -15.74
CA ASP A 252 17.62 31.09 -15.64
C ASP A 252 17.02 31.63 -16.95
N THR A 253 17.41 30.99 -18.05
CA THR A 253 17.04 31.42 -19.41
C THR A 253 16.36 30.31 -20.17
N GLY A 254 15.10 30.55 -20.50
CA GLY A 254 14.31 29.73 -21.39
C GLY A 254 12.93 30.32 -21.63
N TYR A 255 12.17 29.71 -22.53
CA TYR A 255 10.82 30.14 -22.86
C TYR A 255 9.98 28.95 -23.32
N GLY A 256 8.80 28.81 -22.74
CA GLY A 256 7.78 27.84 -23.16
C GLY A 256 8.09 26.39 -22.80
N ASN A 257 7.06 25.57 -22.65
CA ASN A 257 7.19 24.16 -22.28
C ASN A 257 7.00 23.29 -23.52
N PHE A 258 7.76 22.19 -23.62
CA PHE A 258 7.66 21.29 -24.75
C PHE A 258 8.16 19.88 -24.44
N SER A 259 7.43 18.87 -24.90
CA SER A 259 7.86 17.47 -24.85
C SER A 259 8.13 16.93 -26.24
N GLY A 260 9.29 16.31 -26.46
CA GLY A 260 9.63 15.74 -27.76
C GLY A 260 10.84 14.83 -27.74
N THR A 261 11.17 14.33 -28.92
CA THR A 261 12.30 13.40 -29.13
C THR A 261 13.57 14.16 -29.45
N VAL A 262 14.66 13.83 -28.76
CA VAL A 262 15.96 14.48 -28.93
C VAL A 262 16.54 14.18 -30.30
N ILE A 263 17.05 15.21 -30.96
CA ILE A 263 18.03 15.09 -32.05
C ILE A 263 19.26 15.93 -31.71
N LEU A 264 20.41 15.27 -31.61
CA LEU A 264 21.69 15.92 -31.28
C LEU A 264 22.26 16.63 -32.52
N TYR A 265 22.76 17.85 -32.37
CA TYR A 265 23.35 18.61 -33.48
C TYR A 265 24.59 17.92 -34.06
N SER A 266 25.38 17.23 -33.24
CA SER A 266 26.55 16.43 -33.65
C SER A 266 26.24 15.36 -34.70
N GLN A 267 24.97 14.98 -34.89
CA GLN A 267 24.55 14.05 -35.94
C GLN A 267 24.62 14.67 -37.34
N PHE A 268 24.69 15.99 -37.43
CA PHE A 268 24.77 16.71 -38.71
C PHE A 268 26.22 17.00 -39.08
N THR A 269 26.55 16.87 -40.36
CA THR A 269 27.88 17.19 -40.89
C THR A 269 28.16 18.72 -40.98
N GLY A 270 27.18 19.53 -40.61
CA GLY A 270 27.24 20.98 -40.51
C GLY A 270 25.91 21.66 -40.84
N LEU A 271 25.92 23.00 -40.89
CA LEU A 271 24.70 23.82 -41.10
C LEU A 271 23.89 23.49 -42.35
N THR A 272 24.54 23.14 -43.46
CA THR A 272 23.83 22.79 -44.70
C THR A 272 23.02 21.50 -44.53
N ASP A 273 23.54 20.56 -43.74
CA ASP A 273 22.90 19.28 -43.48
C ASP A 273 21.68 19.46 -42.57
N LEU A 274 21.81 20.28 -41.52
CA LEU A 274 20.68 20.70 -40.69
C LEU A 274 19.61 21.49 -41.49
N GLU A 275 20.03 22.39 -42.38
CA GLU A 275 19.14 23.13 -43.29
C GLU A 275 18.38 22.17 -44.22
N ASN A 276 19.07 21.19 -44.81
CA ASN A 276 18.43 20.17 -45.63
C ASN A 276 17.47 19.30 -44.81
N TYR A 277 17.87 18.86 -43.62
CA TYR A 277 17.04 18.06 -42.73
C TYR A 277 15.72 18.76 -42.38
N CYS A 278 15.79 20.02 -41.97
CA CYS A 278 14.61 20.83 -41.70
C CYS A 278 13.71 20.99 -42.94
N ASN A 279 14.30 21.15 -44.13
CA ASN A 279 13.54 21.32 -45.38
C ASN A 279 12.96 20.00 -45.93
N GLU A 280 13.59 18.86 -45.68
CA GLU A 280 13.21 17.56 -46.24
C GLU A 280 12.31 16.76 -45.30
N THR A 281 12.47 16.94 -43.98
CA THR A 281 11.66 16.24 -42.97
C THR A 281 10.20 16.70 -43.02
N PRO A 282 9.23 15.76 -42.92
CA PRO A 282 7.81 16.09 -42.77
C PRO A 282 7.57 16.94 -41.52
N GLN A 283 6.61 17.88 -41.61
CA GLN A 283 6.28 18.79 -40.50
C GLN A 283 5.85 18.01 -39.25
N GLU A 284 5.15 16.90 -39.42
CA GLU A 284 4.64 16.07 -38.33
C GLU A 284 5.77 15.48 -37.49
N ILE A 285 6.89 15.12 -38.14
CA ILE A 285 8.08 14.57 -37.46
C ILE A 285 8.90 15.71 -36.87
N LEU A 286 9.18 16.75 -37.67
CA LEU A 286 10.04 17.85 -37.25
C LEU A 286 9.46 18.61 -36.04
N GLY A 287 8.15 18.82 -36.03
CA GLY A 287 7.44 19.48 -34.93
C GLY A 287 7.38 18.65 -33.63
N GLN A 288 7.82 17.39 -33.64
CA GLN A 288 7.94 16.52 -32.45
C GLN A 288 9.39 16.40 -31.96
N GLN A 289 10.34 17.00 -32.67
CA GLN A 289 11.77 16.89 -32.35
C GLN A 289 12.27 18.09 -31.57
N VAL A 290 13.13 17.82 -30.60
CA VAL A 290 13.90 18.81 -29.86
C VAL A 290 15.33 18.78 -30.37
N LEU A 291 15.75 19.86 -31.02
CA LEU A 291 17.14 20.00 -31.42
C LEU A 291 17.97 20.34 -30.18
N VAL A 292 18.92 19.48 -29.84
CA VAL A 292 19.90 19.73 -28.79
C VAL A 292 21.19 20.16 -29.45
N VAL A 293 21.61 21.38 -29.18
CA VAL A 293 22.84 21.96 -29.70
C VAL A 293 23.97 21.61 -28.73
N ASP A 294 24.52 20.42 -28.94
CA ASP A 294 25.62 19.81 -28.19
C ASP A 294 27.01 20.28 -28.63
N GLN A 295 27.06 21.34 -29.44
CA GLN A 295 28.28 22.02 -29.89
C GLN A 295 28.04 23.53 -29.81
N GLY A 296 29.10 24.35 -29.69
CA GLY A 296 28.94 25.78 -29.36
C GLY A 296 27.92 26.54 -30.23
N TRP A 297 27.01 27.29 -29.62
CA TRP A 297 25.82 27.89 -30.25
C TRP A 297 26.14 28.84 -31.41
N GLY A 298 27.31 29.49 -31.35
CA GLY A 298 27.84 30.34 -32.42
C GLY A 298 28.05 29.62 -33.75
N THR A 299 28.08 28.28 -33.77
CA THR A 299 28.16 27.46 -34.98
C THR A 299 26.81 27.23 -35.64
N VAL A 300 25.72 27.22 -34.85
CA VAL A 300 24.36 26.90 -35.31
C VAL A 300 23.66 28.16 -35.80
N CYS A 301 23.81 29.29 -35.13
CA CYS A 301 23.07 30.48 -35.53
C CYS A 301 23.48 31.07 -36.91
N ASN A 302 22.61 30.86 -37.91
CA ASN A 302 22.73 31.41 -39.27
C ASN A 302 21.35 31.76 -39.82
N LYS A 303 21.24 32.85 -40.60
CA LYS A 303 20.01 33.25 -41.31
C LYS A 303 19.31 32.10 -42.05
N LYS A 304 20.04 31.09 -42.51
CA LYS A 304 19.51 29.94 -43.24
C LYS A 304 18.65 28.99 -42.41
N ILE A 305 18.91 28.89 -41.10
CA ILE A 305 18.20 27.96 -40.22
C ILE A 305 17.23 28.66 -39.26
N VAL A 306 17.21 30.01 -39.26
CA VAL A 306 16.28 30.80 -38.42
C VAL A 306 14.83 30.40 -38.67
N ASP A 307 14.48 30.08 -39.92
CA ASP A 307 13.13 29.63 -40.26
C ASP A 307 12.77 28.31 -39.57
N CYS A 308 13.75 27.44 -39.30
CA CYS A 308 13.57 26.17 -38.58
C CYS A 308 13.32 26.35 -37.08
N PHE A 309 13.57 27.53 -36.54
CA PHE A 309 13.33 27.88 -35.13
C PHE A 309 12.19 28.88 -34.96
N ASN A 310 11.44 29.13 -36.03
CA ASN A 310 10.35 30.08 -36.03
C ASN A 310 9.00 29.34 -36.01
N ALA A 311 8.27 29.41 -34.90
CA ALA A 311 6.97 28.78 -34.72
C ALA A 311 5.89 29.26 -35.72
N SER A 312 6.12 30.37 -36.43
CA SER A 312 5.23 30.85 -37.50
C SER A 312 5.49 30.17 -38.86
N GLN A 313 6.61 29.45 -39.01
CA GLN A 313 6.90 28.70 -40.23
C GLN A 313 6.22 27.33 -40.17
N PRO A 314 5.85 26.72 -41.31
CA PRO A 314 5.28 25.37 -41.31
C PRO A 314 6.33 24.30 -40.99
N LYS A 315 7.61 24.55 -41.26
CA LYS A 315 8.70 23.61 -40.99
C LYS A 315 9.61 24.19 -39.92
N HIS A 316 9.37 23.79 -38.68
CA HIS A 316 10.18 24.16 -37.53
C HIS A 316 10.32 22.98 -36.58
N PHE A 317 11.39 23.00 -35.79
CA PHE A 317 11.56 22.08 -34.66
C PHE A 317 10.52 22.37 -33.58
N GLY A 318 10.18 21.36 -32.80
CA GLY A 318 9.27 21.50 -31.67
C GLY A 318 9.86 22.36 -30.56
N ALA A 319 11.14 22.16 -30.25
CA ALA A 319 11.87 22.98 -29.29
C ALA A 319 13.39 22.95 -29.54
N LEU A 320 14.12 23.74 -28.74
CA LEU A 320 15.57 23.90 -28.81
C LEU A 320 16.20 23.84 -27.42
N VAL A 321 17.30 23.11 -27.29
CA VAL A 321 18.09 23.02 -26.05
C VAL A 321 19.51 23.42 -26.38
N LEU A 322 20.09 24.33 -25.60
CA LEU A 322 21.44 24.83 -25.81
C LEU A 322 22.31 24.53 -24.59
N TYR A 323 23.47 23.91 -24.81
CA TYR A 323 24.44 23.68 -23.73
C TYR A 323 25.08 24.99 -23.24
N GLU A 324 25.26 25.97 -24.12
CA GLU A 324 25.87 27.26 -23.80
C GLU A 324 24.85 28.39 -23.56
N ASP A 325 25.22 29.34 -22.70
CA ASP A 325 24.55 30.64 -22.52
C ASP A 325 24.42 31.46 -23.83
N THR A 326 23.18 31.84 -24.15
CA THR A 326 22.86 32.71 -25.29
C THR A 326 23.36 34.15 -25.13
N GLY A 327 23.51 34.65 -23.91
CA GLY A 327 23.97 36.00 -23.56
C GLY A 327 25.44 36.26 -23.87
N LYS A 328 26.27 35.22 -23.96
CA LYS A 328 27.67 35.31 -24.40
C LYS A 328 27.81 35.67 -25.88
N PHE A 329 26.75 35.50 -26.67
CA PHE A 329 26.76 35.80 -28.09
C PHE A 329 25.73 36.88 -28.42
N ASN A 330 26.17 37.94 -29.12
CA ASN A 330 25.33 39.06 -29.52
C ASN A 330 24.39 38.68 -30.68
N ILE A 331 23.37 37.84 -30.42
CA ILE A 331 22.57 37.14 -31.45
C ILE A 331 21.07 37.50 -31.39
N SER A 332 20.75 38.79 -31.36
CA SER A 332 19.37 39.25 -31.46
C SER A 332 18.65 38.85 -32.77
N SER A 333 19.36 38.31 -33.77
CA SER A 333 18.81 37.94 -35.08
C SER A 333 18.37 36.48 -35.23
N CYS A 334 18.48 35.67 -34.18
CA CYS A 334 18.36 34.21 -34.24
C CYS A 334 17.60 33.63 -33.05
N MET A 335 16.97 34.50 -32.26
CA MET A 335 16.19 34.08 -31.12
C MET A 335 15.05 33.19 -31.60
N PRO A 336 14.99 31.92 -31.15
CA PRO A 336 13.89 31.03 -31.48
C PRO A 336 12.56 31.63 -30.99
N THR A 337 11.49 31.42 -31.75
CA THR A 337 10.11 31.68 -31.29
C THR A 337 9.39 30.41 -30.89
N ILE A 338 10.01 29.24 -31.14
CA ILE A 338 9.65 27.94 -30.57
C ILE A 338 10.11 27.88 -29.10
N PRO A 339 9.58 26.95 -28.28
CA PRO A 339 10.09 26.70 -26.94
C PRO A 339 11.60 26.42 -26.91
N TRP A 340 12.31 26.93 -25.90
CA TRP A 340 13.76 26.75 -25.78
C TRP A 340 14.28 26.89 -24.35
N ILE A 341 15.48 26.37 -24.11
CA ILE A 341 16.26 26.52 -22.87
C ILE A 341 17.76 26.65 -23.21
N SER A 342 18.51 27.47 -22.46
CA SER A 342 19.95 27.65 -22.68
C SER A 342 20.82 27.52 -21.43
N ASP A 343 22.14 27.46 -21.61
CA ASP A 343 23.12 27.23 -20.54
C ASP A 343 22.84 25.98 -19.70
N THR A 344 22.39 24.90 -20.36
CA THR A 344 22.05 23.62 -19.70
C THR A 344 23.27 22.81 -19.28
N GLY A 345 24.46 23.14 -19.82
CA GLY A 345 25.63 22.29 -19.72
C GLY A 345 25.50 21.01 -20.56
N GLU A 346 26.54 20.18 -20.54
CA GLU A 346 26.60 18.96 -21.35
C GLU A 346 25.72 17.83 -20.81
N MET A 347 24.57 17.60 -21.45
CA MET A 347 23.60 16.57 -21.03
C MET A 347 23.75 15.22 -21.74
N ASP A 348 24.75 15.06 -22.62
CA ASP A 348 25.06 13.80 -23.29
C ASP A 348 26.46 13.29 -22.92
N ASN A 349 26.83 12.12 -23.43
CA ASN A 349 28.15 11.52 -23.24
C ASN A 349 28.85 11.23 -24.59
N GLU A 350 28.35 11.84 -25.68
CA GLU A 350 28.84 11.63 -27.04
C GLU A 350 29.83 12.73 -27.47
N THR A 351 29.68 13.94 -26.94
CA THR A 351 30.48 15.10 -27.34
C THR A 351 31.62 15.42 -26.34
N PRO A 352 32.79 15.90 -26.79
CA PRO A 352 33.86 16.33 -25.89
C PRO A 352 33.48 17.62 -25.13
N TRP A 353 33.95 17.77 -23.88
CA TRP A 353 33.73 18.88 -22.93
C TRP A 353 33.86 20.32 -23.46
N GLU A 354 32.97 20.75 -24.36
CA GLU A 354 32.89 22.12 -24.88
C GLU A 354 31.64 22.87 -24.39
N GLY A 355 30.60 22.16 -23.92
CA GLY A 355 29.32 22.73 -23.46
C GLY A 355 29.30 23.33 -22.05
N GLY A 356 30.44 23.32 -21.33
CA GLY A 356 30.50 23.68 -19.92
C GLY A 356 30.01 22.54 -19.00
N SER A 357 30.30 22.63 -17.69
CA SER A 357 29.79 21.64 -16.74
C SER A 357 28.27 21.72 -16.64
N ARG A 358 27.58 20.65 -16.26
CA ARG A 358 26.19 20.75 -15.79
C ARG A 358 26.11 21.50 -14.47
N ASP A 359 24.92 21.95 -14.13
CA ASP A 359 24.62 22.29 -12.75
C ASP A 359 24.69 20.99 -11.91
N PRO A 360 25.45 20.95 -10.80
CA PRO A 360 25.54 19.76 -9.96
C PRO A 360 24.19 19.25 -9.46
N ASN A 361 23.19 20.11 -9.34
CA ASN A 361 21.84 19.75 -8.87
C ASN A 361 20.95 19.17 -9.98
N CYS A 362 21.45 19.07 -11.21
CA CYS A 362 20.67 18.69 -12.39
C CYS A 362 21.41 17.68 -13.29
N ASP A 363 22.20 16.79 -12.69
CA ASP A 363 23.00 15.78 -13.38
C ASP A 363 22.51 14.36 -13.04
N ASP A 364 21.21 14.12 -13.14
CA ASP A 364 20.61 12.82 -12.79
C ASP A 364 20.67 11.84 -13.97
N ALA A 365 20.61 12.35 -15.20
CA ALA A 365 20.58 11.53 -16.40
C ALA A 365 21.28 12.15 -17.61
N PHE A 366 21.65 11.26 -18.54
CA PHE A 366 22.13 11.64 -19.87
C PHE A 366 21.05 11.43 -20.92
N ILE A 367 20.98 12.35 -21.87
CA ILE A 367 20.16 12.21 -23.08
C ILE A 367 20.99 11.60 -24.21
N THR A 368 20.31 10.91 -25.10
CA THR A 368 20.88 10.35 -26.34
C THR A 368 19.96 10.69 -27.51
N ASN A 369 20.45 10.50 -28.74
CA ASN A 369 19.61 10.71 -29.92
C ASN A 369 18.38 9.78 -29.88
N GLY A 370 17.18 10.36 -29.95
CA GLY A 370 15.90 9.65 -29.81
C GLY A 370 15.35 9.58 -28.38
N SER A 371 16.10 10.01 -27.36
CA SER A 371 15.57 10.14 -25.98
C SER A 371 14.31 11.01 -25.95
N CYS A 372 13.32 10.63 -25.14
CA CYS A 372 12.19 11.49 -24.85
C CYS A 372 12.56 12.50 -23.76
N ILE A 373 12.26 13.78 -23.96
CA ILE A 373 12.50 14.83 -22.97
C ILE A 373 11.31 15.77 -22.81
N LEU A 374 11.25 16.44 -21.67
CA LEU A 374 10.35 17.55 -21.37
C LEU A 374 11.17 18.79 -20.99
N ILE A 375 10.93 19.90 -21.66
CA ILE A 375 11.42 21.22 -21.28
C ILE A 375 10.34 21.89 -20.44
N VAL A 376 10.70 22.32 -19.24
CA VAL A 376 9.87 23.12 -18.34
C VAL A 376 10.55 24.46 -18.11
N ASN A 377 9.85 25.53 -18.42
CA ASN A 377 10.27 26.91 -18.23
C ASN A 377 9.16 27.65 -17.48
N GLU A 378 9.36 27.90 -16.19
CA GLU A 378 8.48 28.70 -15.37
C GLU A 378 9.24 29.93 -14.82
N PRO A 379 9.19 31.06 -15.54
CA PRO A 379 9.92 32.27 -15.15
C PRO A 379 9.48 32.87 -13.82
N SER A 380 8.29 32.53 -13.31
CA SER A 380 7.81 33.07 -12.03
C SER A 380 8.56 32.51 -10.82
N CYS A 381 9.18 31.34 -10.97
CA CYS A 381 9.96 30.66 -9.92
C CYS A 381 11.40 30.35 -10.31
N GLY A 382 11.87 30.82 -11.47
CA GLY A 382 13.24 30.56 -11.93
C GLY A 382 13.48 29.11 -12.40
N VAL A 383 12.43 28.28 -12.50
CA VAL A 383 12.57 26.89 -12.93
C VAL A 383 12.76 26.83 -14.44
N HIS A 384 13.95 26.39 -14.86
CA HIS A 384 14.34 26.19 -16.25
C HIS A 384 15.06 24.86 -16.38
N THR A 385 14.32 23.78 -16.66
CA THR A 385 14.82 22.41 -16.55
C THR A 385 14.45 21.54 -17.75
N VAL A 386 15.25 20.51 -17.97
CA VAL A 386 15.02 19.44 -18.95
C VAL A 386 14.89 18.13 -18.19
N PHE A 387 13.70 17.53 -18.21
CA PHE A 387 13.45 16.21 -17.65
C PHE A 387 13.55 15.13 -18.72
N ILE A 388 13.90 13.91 -18.31
CA ILE A 388 13.69 12.71 -19.13
C ILE A 388 12.20 12.40 -19.14
N GLY A 389 11.60 12.43 -20.33
CA GLY A 389 10.19 12.10 -20.51
C GLY A 389 9.94 10.59 -20.58
N TYR A 390 8.69 10.19 -20.36
CA TYR A 390 8.26 8.80 -20.52
C TYR A 390 8.21 8.42 -21.99
N ASP A 391 8.85 7.30 -22.31
CA ASP A 391 8.53 6.54 -23.50
C ASP A 391 7.27 5.70 -23.18
N PRO A 392 6.15 5.87 -23.89
CA PRO A 392 4.94 5.09 -23.64
C PRO A 392 5.13 3.57 -23.77
N THR A 393 6.20 3.12 -24.45
CA THR A 393 6.57 1.71 -24.57
C THR A 393 7.34 1.17 -23.36
N THR A 394 7.89 2.04 -22.52
CA THR A 394 8.61 1.66 -21.30
C THR A 394 7.73 1.75 -20.05
N ILE A 395 6.54 2.35 -20.15
CA ILE A 395 5.56 2.39 -19.06
C ILE A 395 5.21 0.96 -18.65
N ASN A 396 5.28 0.68 -17.35
CA ASN A 396 4.90 -0.62 -16.82
C ASN A 396 3.37 -0.82 -16.90
N THR A 397 2.90 -1.38 -18.00
CA THR A 397 1.48 -1.67 -18.22
C THR A 397 1.04 -2.99 -17.59
N THR A 398 1.87 -3.68 -16.80
CA THR A 398 1.46 -4.92 -16.11
C THR A 398 0.90 -4.65 -14.71
N CYS A 399 1.08 -3.43 -14.21
CA CYS A 399 0.82 -3.06 -12.83
C CYS A 399 -0.66 -2.75 -12.58
N TYR A 400 -1.23 -3.32 -11.52
CA TYR A 400 -2.54 -2.95 -11.01
C TYR A 400 -2.39 -2.18 -9.72
N PHE A 401 -3.26 -1.19 -9.56
CA PHE A 401 -3.40 -0.39 -8.34
C PHE A 401 -4.86 -0.34 -7.92
N VAL A 402 -5.09 0.07 -6.66
CA VAL A 402 -6.43 0.24 -6.11
C VAL A 402 -7.11 1.38 -6.84
N SER A 403 -8.38 1.18 -7.22
CA SER A 403 -9.19 2.24 -7.82
C SER A 403 -10.04 2.92 -6.77
N ASN A 404 -9.72 4.18 -6.48
CA ASN A 404 -10.35 5.02 -5.45
C ASN A 404 -10.57 6.46 -5.95
N ILE A 405 -10.75 6.62 -7.26
CA ILE A 405 -10.87 7.91 -7.94
C ILE A 405 -12.03 8.79 -7.47
N SER A 406 -13.09 8.16 -6.94
CA SER A 406 -14.25 8.83 -6.37
C SER A 406 -13.92 9.68 -5.15
N ARG A 407 -12.76 9.45 -4.51
CA ARG A 407 -12.30 10.16 -3.31
C ARG A 407 -11.47 11.40 -3.62
N TYR A 408 -11.06 11.61 -4.87
CA TYR A 408 -10.18 12.71 -5.22
C TYR A 408 -10.97 14.02 -5.34
N ASP A 409 -10.58 15.02 -4.56
CA ASP A 409 -11.08 16.40 -4.70
C ASP A 409 -10.37 17.05 -5.88
N THR A 410 -10.92 16.81 -7.08
CA THR A 410 -10.34 17.33 -8.33
C THR A 410 -11.21 18.44 -8.89
N ASN A 411 -10.58 19.47 -9.46
CA ASN A 411 -11.25 20.51 -10.25
C ASN A 411 -11.64 20.02 -11.66
N CYS A 412 -11.91 18.72 -11.82
CA CYS A 412 -12.25 18.11 -13.11
C CYS A 412 -13.70 18.42 -13.51
N THR A 413 -13.93 18.57 -14.82
CA THR A 413 -15.26 18.84 -15.36
C THR A 413 -16.17 17.62 -15.36
N GLU A 414 -15.58 16.44 -15.51
CA GLU A 414 -16.26 15.15 -15.48
C GLU A 414 -15.64 14.32 -14.37
N ASN A 415 -16.50 13.70 -13.55
CA ASN A 415 -16.10 12.78 -12.50
C ASN A 415 -16.58 11.39 -12.88
N TYR A 416 -15.66 10.43 -12.88
CA TYR A 416 -15.88 9.02 -13.09
C TYR A 416 -16.00 8.28 -11.76
N SER A 417 -16.66 7.13 -11.80
CA SER A 417 -16.71 6.20 -10.67
C SER A 417 -15.43 5.39 -10.58
N ASP A 418 -15.19 4.80 -9.41
CA ASP A 418 -14.13 3.81 -9.22
C ASP A 418 -14.25 2.66 -10.23
N GLY A 419 -13.08 2.15 -10.59
CA GLY A 419 -12.87 1.01 -11.46
C GLY A 419 -13.40 -0.29 -10.86
N PRO A 420 -13.67 -1.29 -11.71
CA PRO A 420 -14.39 -2.49 -11.32
C PRO A 420 -13.58 -3.36 -10.35
N SER A 421 -14.27 -3.91 -9.35
CA SER A 421 -13.72 -4.98 -8.50
C SER A 421 -13.45 -6.26 -9.30
N PHE A 422 -12.77 -7.25 -8.70
CA PHE A 422 -12.58 -8.56 -9.34
C PHE A 422 -13.90 -9.22 -9.77
N PHE A 423 -14.95 -9.12 -8.95
CA PHE A 423 -16.26 -9.66 -9.29
C PHE A 423 -16.97 -8.84 -10.37
N ASP A 424 -16.83 -7.52 -10.36
CA ASP A 424 -17.30 -6.69 -11.46
C ASP A 424 -16.63 -7.06 -12.79
N ARG A 425 -15.32 -7.34 -12.77
CA ARG A 425 -14.55 -7.76 -13.96
C ARG A 425 -15.05 -9.11 -14.50
N LEU A 426 -15.28 -10.09 -13.63
CA LEU A 426 -15.90 -11.38 -14.01
C LEU A 426 -17.34 -11.20 -14.53
N ASP A 427 -18.09 -10.23 -13.98
CA ASP A 427 -19.43 -9.85 -14.44
C ASP A 427 -19.41 -8.97 -15.70
N GLY A 428 -18.24 -8.59 -16.21
CA GLY A 428 -18.11 -7.69 -17.36
C GLY A 428 -18.62 -6.27 -17.11
N ASN A 429 -18.69 -5.85 -15.83
CA ASN A 429 -18.96 -4.48 -15.45
C ASN A 429 -17.67 -3.67 -15.62
N LEU A 430 -17.81 -2.49 -16.23
CA LEU A 430 -16.70 -1.55 -16.41
C LEU A 430 -16.53 -0.58 -15.24
N ASN A 431 -17.47 -0.53 -14.30
CA ASN A 431 -17.42 0.40 -13.16
C ASN A 431 -17.69 -0.40 -11.89
N LEU A 432 -17.20 0.09 -10.75
CA LEU A 432 -17.46 -0.50 -9.44
C LEU A 432 -18.96 -0.50 -9.15
N SER A 433 -19.54 -1.68 -8.90
CA SER A 433 -20.97 -1.78 -8.62
C SER A 433 -21.31 -1.54 -7.15
N GLU A 434 -22.40 -0.82 -6.92
CA GLU A 434 -22.95 -0.56 -5.57
C GLU A 434 -23.18 -1.87 -4.80
N LYS A 435 -23.62 -2.93 -5.50
CA LYS A 435 -23.80 -4.28 -4.96
C LYS A 435 -22.56 -4.79 -4.22
N TYR A 436 -21.39 -4.72 -4.85
CA TYR A 436 -20.15 -5.24 -4.26
C TYR A 436 -19.60 -4.32 -3.18
N VAL A 437 -19.79 -3.00 -3.32
CA VAL A 437 -19.45 -2.02 -2.28
C VAL A 437 -20.29 -2.25 -1.02
N GLU A 438 -21.60 -2.44 -1.14
CA GLU A 438 -22.50 -2.72 0.00
C GLU A 438 -22.06 -4.00 0.74
N GLN A 439 -21.72 -5.05 0.01
CA GLN A 439 -21.20 -6.29 0.60
C GLN A 439 -19.88 -6.08 1.34
N ALA A 440 -18.90 -5.41 0.72
CA ALA A 440 -17.61 -5.14 1.37
C ALA A 440 -17.77 -4.23 2.61
N MET A 441 -18.66 -3.24 2.54
CA MET A 441 -18.98 -2.37 3.67
C MET A 441 -19.65 -3.13 4.81
N GLU A 442 -20.60 -4.03 4.51
CA GLU A 442 -21.29 -4.84 5.51
C GLU A 442 -20.32 -5.76 6.27
N TYR A 443 -19.39 -6.41 5.57
CA TYR A 443 -18.50 -7.41 6.16
C TYR A 443 -17.19 -6.82 6.70
N PHE A 444 -16.62 -5.81 6.04
CA PHE A 444 -15.25 -5.34 6.28
C PHE A 444 -15.13 -3.82 6.46
N ASN A 445 -16.23 -3.07 6.34
CA ASN A 445 -16.24 -1.61 6.46
C ASN A 445 -15.23 -0.92 5.53
N THR A 446 -15.13 -1.40 4.28
CA THR A 446 -14.30 -0.81 3.23
C THR A 446 -15.06 -0.73 1.91
N SER A 447 -14.74 0.30 1.11
CA SER A 447 -15.18 0.44 -0.29
C SER A 447 -14.04 0.23 -1.29
N ASP A 448 -12.80 0.06 -0.81
CA ASP A 448 -11.59 -0.02 -1.64
C ASP A 448 -11.37 -1.43 -2.19
N ILE A 449 -12.30 -1.84 -3.05
CA ILE A 449 -12.33 -3.16 -3.68
C ILE A 449 -12.12 -3.11 -5.20
N GLY A 450 -12.17 -1.91 -5.78
CA GLY A 450 -11.88 -1.67 -7.19
C GLY A 450 -10.39 -1.81 -7.48
N ILE A 451 -10.05 -2.30 -8.67
CA ILE A 451 -8.68 -2.28 -9.19
C ILE A 451 -8.68 -1.65 -10.58
N GLU A 452 -7.56 -1.09 -10.99
CA GLU A 452 -7.35 -0.50 -12.31
C GLU A 452 -5.90 -0.65 -12.77
N THR A 453 -5.66 -0.39 -14.05
CA THR A 453 -4.33 -0.56 -14.65
C THR A 453 -4.20 0.25 -15.94
N ILE A 454 -2.96 0.42 -16.42
CA ILE A 454 -2.64 1.10 -17.67
C ILE A 454 -2.73 0.13 -18.87
N VAL A 455 -3.34 0.59 -19.95
CA VAL A 455 -3.49 -0.12 -21.21
C VAL A 455 -2.24 -0.04 -22.07
N ASN A 456 -1.75 -1.20 -22.51
CA ASN A 456 -0.71 -1.27 -23.52
C ASN A 456 -1.31 -1.04 -24.92
N LEU A 457 -1.33 0.23 -25.37
CA LEU A 457 -1.89 0.56 -26.69
C LEU A 457 -1.10 -0.05 -27.86
N VAL A 458 0.20 -0.27 -27.70
CA VAL A 458 1.04 -0.83 -28.78
C VAL A 458 0.69 -2.30 -29.01
N GLU A 459 0.54 -3.07 -27.94
CA GLU A 459 0.05 -4.44 -28.00
C GLU A 459 -1.37 -4.47 -28.60
N LEU A 460 -2.26 -3.62 -28.10
CA LEU A 460 -3.65 -3.59 -28.55
C LEU A 460 -3.81 -3.20 -30.03
N ASP A 461 -3.03 -2.23 -30.54
CA ASP A 461 -2.99 -1.90 -31.97
C ASP A 461 -2.51 -3.10 -32.80
N THR A 462 -1.45 -3.78 -32.33
CA THR A 462 -0.90 -4.95 -33.01
C THR A 462 -1.95 -6.05 -33.16
N TYR A 463 -2.68 -6.37 -32.09
CA TYR A 463 -3.73 -7.38 -32.11
C TYR A 463 -4.96 -6.93 -32.88
N SER A 464 -5.41 -5.68 -32.74
CA SER A 464 -6.61 -5.18 -33.46
C SER A 464 -6.44 -5.16 -34.98
N ARG A 465 -5.21 -5.02 -35.50
CA ARG A 465 -4.92 -5.17 -36.94
C ARG A 465 -5.15 -6.59 -37.46
N VAL A 466 -4.95 -7.60 -36.61
CA VAL A 466 -5.15 -9.01 -36.95
C VAL A 466 -6.59 -9.45 -36.63
N HIS A 467 -7.15 -8.92 -35.56
CA HIS A 467 -8.46 -9.26 -35.00
C HIS A 467 -9.37 -8.01 -35.00
N PRO A 468 -10.10 -7.74 -36.10
CA PRO A 468 -10.84 -6.50 -36.28
C PRO A 468 -12.05 -6.32 -35.34
N ASN A 469 -12.39 -7.33 -34.54
CA ASN A 469 -13.42 -7.23 -33.51
C ASN A 469 -12.92 -6.49 -32.26
N ILE A 470 -11.59 -6.50 -32.03
CA ILE A 470 -10.97 -5.79 -30.92
C ILE A 470 -11.10 -4.29 -31.20
N LYS A 471 -11.80 -3.59 -30.31
CA LYS A 471 -12.01 -2.15 -30.44
C LYS A 471 -10.74 -1.41 -30.02
N PHE A 472 -10.34 -0.45 -30.85
CA PHE A 472 -9.15 0.35 -30.64
C PHE A 472 -9.50 1.84 -30.59
N TYR A 473 -9.10 2.50 -29.51
CA TYR A 473 -9.48 3.87 -29.15
C TYR A 473 -8.23 4.73 -28.91
N PRO A 474 -7.54 5.22 -29.96
CA PRO A 474 -6.23 5.89 -29.83
C PRO A 474 -6.25 7.20 -29.02
N ASN A 475 -7.43 7.80 -28.84
CA ASN A 475 -7.62 9.05 -28.10
C ASN A 475 -8.25 8.83 -26.71
N ALA A 476 -8.49 7.58 -26.32
CA ALA A 476 -9.02 7.30 -24.99
C ALA A 476 -7.93 7.45 -23.91
N THR A 477 -8.36 7.64 -22.66
CA THR A 477 -7.48 7.51 -21.49
C THR A 477 -6.89 6.11 -21.46
N TRP A 478 -5.64 5.97 -21.03
CA TRP A 478 -4.95 4.69 -20.95
C TRP A 478 -5.36 3.90 -19.70
N ILE A 479 -6.32 4.36 -18.91
CA ILE A 479 -6.85 3.61 -17.77
C ILE A 479 -7.85 2.56 -18.26
N ASP A 480 -7.64 1.29 -17.94
CA ASP A 480 -8.31 0.14 -18.56
C ASP A 480 -9.84 0.24 -18.61
N TYR A 481 -10.49 0.43 -17.47
CA TYR A 481 -11.93 0.38 -17.39
C TYR A 481 -12.60 1.57 -18.10
N LEU A 482 -11.93 2.72 -18.15
CA LEU A 482 -12.36 3.91 -18.90
C LEU A 482 -12.01 3.80 -20.39
N TYR A 483 -10.90 3.17 -20.73
CA TYR A 483 -10.47 2.91 -22.09
C TYR A 483 -11.53 2.08 -22.83
N TRP A 484 -12.04 1.02 -22.21
CA TRP A 484 -13.11 0.19 -22.79
C TRP A 484 -14.45 0.91 -22.92
N GLN A 485 -14.65 2.01 -22.18
CA GLN A 485 -15.78 2.93 -22.31
C GLN A 485 -15.56 3.99 -23.40
N ASN A 486 -14.37 4.03 -24.01
CA ASN A 486 -13.94 5.07 -24.96
C ASN A 486 -14.04 6.48 -24.35
N VAL A 487 -13.66 6.60 -23.08
CA VAL A 487 -13.53 7.88 -22.38
C VAL A 487 -12.30 8.59 -22.92
N SER A 488 -12.46 9.84 -23.40
CA SER A 488 -11.35 10.60 -23.96
C SER A 488 -10.33 10.95 -22.89
N GLY A 489 -9.05 10.76 -23.19
CA GLY A 489 -7.94 11.26 -22.37
C GLY A 489 -7.30 12.49 -23.03
N CYS A 490 -6.55 13.24 -22.23
CA CYS A 490 -5.66 14.28 -22.71
C CYS A 490 -4.22 13.80 -22.69
N ARG A 491 -3.43 14.30 -23.64
CA ARG A 491 -2.01 14.02 -23.71
C ARG A 491 -1.35 14.43 -22.40
N SER A 492 -0.65 13.49 -21.78
CA SER A 492 0.24 13.72 -20.66
C SER A 492 1.47 14.51 -21.12
N PHE A 493 1.74 15.62 -20.45
CA PHE A 493 3.03 16.29 -20.59
C PHE A 493 4.14 15.36 -20.08
N GLY A 494 5.34 15.57 -20.60
CA GLY A 494 6.45 14.66 -20.33
C GLY A 494 6.37 13.30 -21.02
N SER A 495 5.38 13.06 -21.87
CA SER A 495 5.34 11.85 -22.72
C SER A 495 5.61 12.18 -24.20
N CYS A 496 6.42 11.33 -24.83
CA CYS A 496 6.65 11.42 -26.28
C CYS A 496 5.64 10.60 -27.07
N GLU A 497 5.42 11.03 -28.31
CA GLU A 497 4.61 10.26 -29.25
C GLU A 497 5.46 9.12 -29.82
N VAL A 498 5.00 7.88 -29.65
CA VAL A 498 5.68 6.68 -30.16
C VAL A 498 4.72 5.90 -31.04
N TYR A 499 5.12 5.63 -32.28
CA TYR A 499 4.30 5.02 -33.33
C TYR A 499 2.95 5.72 -33.60
N GLY A 500 2.85 7.03 -33.32
CA GLY A 500 1.61 7.79 -33.45
C GLY A 500 0.71 7.77 -32.21
N TYR A 501 1.13 7.10 -31.13
CA TYR A 501 0.39 7.00 -29.88
C TYR A 501 0.92 8.00 -28.86
N LYS A 502 -0.01 8.64 -28.16
CA LYS A 502 0.26 9.60 -27.09
C LYS A 502 -0.21 8.97 -25.80
N PHE A 503 0.61 9.04 -24.76
CA PHE A 503 0.17 8.67 -23.42
C PHE A 503 -0.92 9.66 -23.00
N ASN A 504 -2.14 9.16 -22.85
CA ASN A 504 -3.30 9.98 -22.58
C ASN A 504 -3.90 9.55 -21.24
N LEU A 505 -4.19 10.52 -20.38
CA LEU A 505 -4.88 10.31 -19.12
C LEU A 505 -6.10 11.23 -19.06
N ASP A 506 -7.17 10.76 -18.44
CA ASP A 506 -8.26 11.65 -18.05
C ASP A 506 -7.84 12.54 -16.88
N CYS A 507 -8.66 13.56 -16.61
CA CYS A 507 -8.36 14.60 -15.65
C CYS A 507 -8.12 14.05 -14.23
N GLN A 508 -8.95 13.12 -13.75
CA GLN A 508 -8.85 12.66 -12.36
C GLN A 508 -7.61 11.79 -12.14
N HIS A 509 -7.32 10.86 -13.05
CA HIS A 509 -6.10 10.05 -12.96
C HIS A 509 -4.83 10.87 -13.21
N SER A 510 -4.92 11.96 -13.99
CA SER A 510 -3.79 12.89 -14.13
C SER A 510 -3.40 13.55 -12.80
N TYR A 511 -4.38 13.92 -11.97
CA TYR A 511 -4.11 14.44 -10.62
C TYR A 511 -3.54 13.37 -9.70
N GLU A 512 -4.14 12.17 -9.67
CA GLU A 512 -3.70 11.09 -8.78
C GLU A 512 -2.28 10.62 -9.08
N LEU A 513 -1.97 10.46 -10.37
CA LEU A 513 -0.65 9.99 -10.79
C LEU A 513 0.40 11.10 -10.76
N GLY A 514 0.01 12.34 -10.45
CA GLY A 514 0.92 13.49 -10.46
C GLY A 514 1.46 13.83 -11.86
N ILE A 515 0.66 13.61 -12.90
CA ILE A 515 1.07 13.79 -14.30
C ILE A 515 0.25 14.92 -14.92
N ASP A 516 0.90 16.02 -15.26
CA ASP A 516 0.23 17.11 -15.96
C ASP A 516 -0.31 16.63 -17.32
N THR A 517 -1.52 17.04 -17.70
CA THR A 517 -2.10 16.74 -19.02
C THR A 517 -2.64 17.99 -19.68
N ALA A 518 -2.90 17.95 -20.98
CA ALA A 518 -3.59 19.05 -21.66
C ALA A 518 -5.04 19.31 -21.15
N CYS A 519 -5.63 18.39 -20.37
CA CYS A 519 -6.97 18.54 -19.78
C CYS A 519 -6.92 19.34 -18.48
N THR A 520 -5.82 19.21 -17.75
CA THR A 520 -5.57 19.93 -16.50
C THR A 520 -4.64 21.08 -16.82
N SER A 521 -5.16 22.31 -16.80
CA SER A 521 -4.26 23.46 -16.66
C SER A 521 -3.74 23.44 -15.22
N ILE A 522 -2.80 22.55 -14.92
CA ILE A 522 -1.93 22.81 -13.79
C ILE A 522 -1.19 24.07 -14.19
N ASN A 523 -1.61 25.13 -13.51
CA ASN A 523 -1.02 26.43 -13.60
C ASN A 523 0.41 26.20 -13.08
N TYR A 524 1.40 26.12 -13.97
CA TYR A 524 2.83 26.10 -13.59
C TYR A 524 3.19 27.31 -12.69
N SER A 525 2.27 28.26 -12.47
CA SER A 525 2.22 29.15 -11.30
C SER A 525 2.42 28.51 -9.92
N TYR A 526 2.39 27.20 -9.79
CA TYR A 526 2.95 26.55 -8.61
C TYR A 526 4.36 26.11 -8.98
N CYS A 527 5.34 26.79 -8.38
CA CYS A 527 6.65 26.19 -8.10
C CYS A 527 6.43 24.76 -7.60
N PRO A 528 7.37 23.82 -7.83
CA PRO A 528 7.34 22.54 -7.11
C PRO A 528 7.01 22.84 -5.64
N THR A 529 6.04 22.15 -5.05
CA THR A 529 5.78 22.34 -3.62
C THR A 529 7.00 21.86 -2.86
N GLU A 530 7.60 22.76 -2.07
CA GLU A 530 8.69 22.45 -1.15
C GLU A 530 8.27 21.26 -0.27
N ILE A 531 9.08 20.20 -0.28
CA ILE A 531 8.83 19.01 0.53
C ILE A 531 9.66 19.16 1.80
N CYS A 532 9.06 19.83 2.79
CA CYS A 532 9.62 20.22 4.10
C CYS A 532 10.10 19.09 5.03
N ILE A 533 10.73 18.04 4.49
CA ILE A 533 11.13 16.82 5.20
C ILE A 533 12.63 16.59 5.16
N ASN A 534 13.39 17.43 4.49
CA ASN A 534 14.81 17.25 4.28
C ASN A 534 15.56 18.60 4.42
N CYS A 535 16.78 18.71 3.88
CA CYS A 535 17.58 19.94 3.89
C CYS A 535 17.88 20.40 2.45
N ILE A 536 17.09 19.91 1.51
CA ILE A 536 17.13 20.20 0.09
C ILE A 536 16.18 21.38 -0.12
N ASP A 537 16.50 22.14 -1.14
CA ASP A 537 15.67 23.20 -1.68
C ASP A 537 14.89 22.53 -2.82
N ASP A 538 13.74 21.95 -2.49
CA ASP A 538 12.93 21.10 -3.40
C ASP A 538 12.14 21.95 -4.41
N ASP A 539 11.88 23.23 -4.08
CA ASP A 539 11.23 24.23 -4.92
C ASP A 539 12.21 25.14 -5.68
N TYR A 540 13.50 25.05 -5.35
CA TYR A 540 14.64 25.73 -5.95
C TYR A 540 14.60 27.26 -5.83
N ASP A 541 13.98 27.80 -4.77
CA ASP A 541 13.91 29.26 -4.52
C ASP A 541 15.24 29.85 -3.98
N GLY A 542 16.21 29.00 -3.66
CA GLY A 542 17.49 29.35 -3.08
C GLY A 542 17.53 29.31 -1.56
N GLN A 543 16.46 28.85 -0.91
CA GLN A 543 16.34 28.57 0.51
C GLN A 543 16.14 27.06 0.68
N VAL A 544 16.91 26.47 1.58
CA VAL A 544 16.71 25.07 1.98
C VAL A 544 15.54 25.01 2.97
N ASP A 545 14.75 23.93 2.95
CA ASP A 545 13.60 23.62 3.83
C ASP A 545 13.54 24.34 5.19
N TRP A 546 14.63 24.31 5.97
CA TRP A 546 14.67 24.89 7.32
C TRP A 546 14.72 26.43 7.36
N ASN A 547 15.19 27.06 6.29
CA ASN A 547 15.23 28.50 6.11
C ASN A 547 14.05 28.99 5.24
N ASP A 548 13.26 28.07 4.67
CA ASP A 548 12.11 28.44 3.86
C ASP A 548 10.93 28.90 4.74
N SER A 549 10.35 30.01 4.31
CA SER A 549 9.15 30.59 4.87
C SER A 549 7.90 29.72 4.71
N ASP A 550 7.81 28.91 3.65
CA ASP A 550 6.64 28.07 3.38
C ASP A 550 6.65 26.75 4.18
N CYS A 551 7.83 26.27 4.60
CA CYS A 551 8.01 25.14 5.51
C CYS A 551 7.78 25.44 6.99
N SER A 552 7.65 26.71 7.36
CA SER A 552 7.38 27.12 8.76
C SER A 552 6.12 26.50 9.37
N SER A 553 5.14 26.11 8.54
CA SER A 553 3.91 25.47 9.01
C SER A 553 4.04 23.96 9.27
N PHE A 554 4.98 23.29 8.60
CA PHE A 554 5.20 21.85 8.71
C PHE A 554 5.69 21.46 10.11
N PHE A 555 6.60 22.25 10.69
CA PHE A 555 7.15 22.01 12.03
C PHE A 555 6.20 22.36 13.19
N SER A 556 4.96 22.75 12.91
CA SER A 556 4.00 23.20 13.94
C SER A 556 3.21 22.07 14.63
N ASP A 557 3.39 20.81 14.21
CA ASP A 557 2.67 19.63 14.71
C ASP A 557 3.16 19.13 16.09
N GLY A 558 3.06 19.97 17.12
CA GLY A 558 3.32 19.59 18.52
C GLY A 558 4.79 19.50 18.94
N CYS A 559 5.70 19.81 18.02
CA CYS A 559 7.16 19.79 18.20
C CYS A 559 7.75 20.99 18.92
N GLY A 560 6.93 21.76 19.63
CA GLY A 560 7.34 23.04 20.21
C GLY A 560 7.51 24.10 19.12
N GLU A 561 8.26 25.15 19.42
CA GLU A 561 8.75 26.08 18.41
C GLU A 561 10.17 25.68 18.03
N VAL A 562 10.41 25.41 16.75
CA VAL A 562 11.74 25.03 16.25
C VAL A 562 12.54 26.30 16.01
N HIS A 563 13.73 26.41 16.61
CA HIS A 563 14.71 27.45 16.25
C HIS A 563 15.97 26.80 15.73
N TYR A 564 16.63 27.48 14.80
CA TYR A 564 17.93 27.10 14.30
C TYR A 564 18.99 28.01 14.88
N CYS A 565 19.82 27.45 15.76
CA CYS A 565 20.83 28.20 16.51
C CYS A 565 22.22 27.96 15.87
N ASP A 566 23.07 28.99 15.92
CA ASP A 566 24.36 29.16 15.19
C ASP A 566 25.00 27.85 14.63
N PRO A 567 25.35 27.78 13.32
CA PRO A 567 25.92 26.60 12.65
C PRO A 567 27.29 26.14 13.16
N THR A 568 27.84 26.80 14.18
CA THR A 568 29.10 26.41 14.82
C THR A 568 28.93 25.45 16.00
N ASP A 569 27.71 24.94 16.25
CA ASP A 569 27.41 23.90 17.25
C ASP A 569 28.00 24.26 18.63
N SER A 570 27.40 25.26 19.26
CA SER A 570 27.90 25.80 20.53
C SER A 570 27.17 25.27 21.77
N ASP A 571 26.45 24.14 21.66
CA ASP A 571 25.55 23.53 22.67
C ASP A 571 24.60 24.54 23.37
N THR A 572 24.45 25.75 22.82
CA THR A 572 23.77 26.86 23.48
C THR A 572 23.03 27.71 22.47
N CYS A 573 21.73 27.89 22.70
CA CYS A 573 20.92 28.81 21.91
C CYS A 573 20.61 30.09 22.69
N ASN A 574 21.11 31.23 22.18
CA ASN A 574 20.93 32.53 22.83
C ASN A 574 19.59 33.22 22.49
N THR A 575 18.78 32.66 21.58
CA THR A 575 17.54 33.25 21.04
C THR A 575 16.27 32.48 21.40
N CYS A 576 16.25 31.85 22.57
CA CYS A 576 15.17 30.98 23.09
C CYS A 576 13.73 31.57 23.18
N ASP A 577 13.49 32.83 22.81
CA ASP A 577 12.24 33.57 23.06
C ASP A 577 11.70 34.39 21.88
N THR A 578 12.30 34.28 20.69
CA THR A 578 11.82 34.99 19.50
C THR A 578 11.66 34.09 18.26
N PRO A 579 10.42 33.74 17.85
CA PRO A 579 9.17 33.89 18.60
C PRO A 579 9.13 33.17 19.98
N MET A 580 8.11 33.49 20.77
CA MET A 580 7.92 32.91 22.10
C MET A 580 7.32 31.50 21.96
N PRO A 581 7.98 30.44 22.48
CA PRO A 581 7.53 29.07 22.30
C PRO A 581 6.12 28.81 22.84
N PRO A 582 5.38 27.84 22.27
CA PRO A 582 4.06 27.47 22.75
C PRO A 582 4.14 26.98 24.20
N GLU A 583 3.15 27.40 25.00
CA GLU A 583 3.04 27.01 26.39
C GLU A 583 2.46 25.60 26.53
N ILE A 584 3.21 24.69 27.14
CA ILE A 584 2.73 23.34 27.48
C ILE A 584 2.13 23.34 28.89
N PRO A 585 1.02 22.60 29.14
CA PRO A 585 0.43 22.50 30.46
C PRO A 585 1.35 21.80 31.47
N ASP A 586 1.14 22.08 32.75
CA ASP A 586 1.68 21.28 33.85
C ASP A 586 1.22 19.82 33.71
N ASN A 587 2.14 18.88 33.95
CA ASN A 587 1.86 17.44 33.88
C ASN A 587 1.40 16.97 32.49
N SER A 588 2.06 17.44 31.43
CA SER A 588 1.70 17.14 30.03
C SER A 588 2.61 16.08 29.39
N SER A 589 2.09 15.43 28.35
CA SER A 589 2.83 14.57 27.44
C SER A 589 2.72 15.18 26.05
N ASN A 590 3.84 15.62 25.50
CA ASN A 590 3.91 16.19 24.15
C ASN A 590 4.56 15.17 23.22
N TYR A 591 3.94 14.95 22.06
CA TYR A 591 4.44 14.07 21.03
C TYR A 591 4.95 14.93 19.89
N CYS A 592 6.17 14.63 19.43
CA CYS A 592 6.75 15.26 18.26
C CYS A 592 7.16 14.17 17.27
N ASN A 593 6.57 14.21 16.08
CA ASN A 593 6.92 13.36 14.95
C ASN A 593 8.13 13.88 14.17
N HIS A 594 8.78 14.95 14.61
CA HIS A 594 9.95 15.52 13.95
C HIS A 594 11.21 15.32 14.80
N TYR A 595 11.86 14.16 14.68
CA TYR A 595 13.08 13.85 15.43
C TYR A 595 14.28 13.68 14.48
N GLY A 596 15.23 14.61 14.54
CA GLY A 596 16.55 14.51 13.93
C GLY A 596 16.64 15.00 12.49
N TYR A 597 16.27 16.25 12.21
CA TYR A 597 16.37 16.81 10.84
C TYR A 597 17.66 17.61 10.60
N ASN A 598 18.32 18.17 11.62
CA ASN A 598 19.52 19.00 11.41
C ASN A 598 20.43 19.03 12.65
N THR A 599 21.75 19.25 12.49
CA THR A 599 22.73 19.47 13.58
C THR A 599 22.64 20.86 14.24
N THR A 600 21.55 21.57 14.02
CA THR A 600 21.33 22.94 14.52
C THR A 600 19.89 23.15 14.99
N GLU A 601 19.10 22.08 15.02
CA GLU A 601 17.66 22.10 15.26
C GLU A 601 17.38 22.07 16.77
N TRP A 602 16.82 23.15 17.29
CA TRP A 602 16.43 23.23 18.70
C TRP A 602 14.91 23.32 18.83
N HIS A 603 14.32 22.40 19.59
CA HIS A 603 12.89 22.39 19.87
C HIS A 603 12.62 23.07 21.22
N PHE A 604 11.87 24.17 21.19
CA PHE A 604 11.58 24.95 22.39
C PHE A 604 10.14 24.75 22.87
N TYR A 605 9.98 24.59 24.18
CA TYR A 605 8.70 24.54 24.87
C TYR A 605 8.69 25.53 26.02
N ARG A 606 7.59 26.25 26.17
CA ARG A 606 7.40 27.17 27.30
C ARG A 606 6.61 26.47 28.40
N ILE A 607 7.04 26.57 29.64
CA ILE A 607 6.29 26.08 30.80
C ILE A 607 6.21 27.16 31.88
N VAL A 608 5.01 27.33 32.46
CA VAL A 608 4.74 28.26 33.56
C VAL A 608 4.11 27.47 34.71
N PRO A 609 4.91 26.99 35.68
CA PRO A 609 4.42 26.11 36.74
C PRO A 609 3.33 26.76 37.59
N ASP A 610 2.26 26.02 37.87
CA ASP A 610 1.20 26.46 38.79
C ASP A 610 1.65 26.40 40.27
N ILE A 611 2.64 25.56 40.56
CA ILE A 611 3.14 25.28 41.91
C ILE A 611 4.67 25.34 41.96
N THR A 612 5.21 25.71 43.13
CA THR A 612 6.64 25.59 43.42
C THR A 612 6.95 24.13 43.75
N GLY A 613 7.96 23.57 43.10
CA GLY A 613 8.35 22.19 43.32
C GLY A 613 9.36 21.65 42.30
N ASN A 614 9.39 20.33 42.18
CA ASN A 614 10.28 19.62 41.28
C ASN A 614 9.58 19.37 39.93
N LEU A 615 10.05 20.01 38.87
CA LEU A 615 9.71 19.69 37.49
C LEU A 615 10.60 18.53 37.02
N THR A 616 9.98 17.39 36.73
CA THR A 616 10.63 16.26 36.07
C THR A 616 10.29 16.29 34.58
N ILE A 617 11.33 16.25 33.75
CA ILE A 617 11.26 16.18 32.29
C ILE A 617 11.75 14.80 31.90
N GLU A 618 10.90 14.03 31.23
CA GLU A 618 11.23 12.72 30.69
C GLU A 618 11.15 12.77 29.17
N PHE A 619 12.30 12.54 28.54
CA PHE A 619 12.47 12.45 27.10
C PHE A 619 12.53 10.97 26.70
N ASN A 620 11.84 10.60 25.63
CA ASN A 620 11.90 9.25 25.05
C ASN A 620 11.82 9.32 23.53
N GLY A 621 12.96 9.12 22.86
CA GLY A 621 13.10 9.20 21.40
C GLY A 621 13.27 7.82 20.75
N THR A 622 12.81 7.67 19.51
CA THR A 622 12.99 6.42 18.74
C THR A 622 14.30 6.35 17.97
N GLY A 623 14.92 7.50 17.69
CA GLY A 623 16.17 7.59 16.93
C GLY A 623 17.36 7.09 17.74
N ILE A 624 18.33 6.48 17.05
CA ILE A 624 19.59 6.02 17.65
C ILE A 624 20.69 6.93 17.12
N MET A 625 20.86 8.08 17.76
CA MET A 625 21.94 9.01 17.42
C MET A 625 23.27 8.55 18.04
N THR A 626 24.35 8.71 17.29
CA THR A 626 25.70 8.27 17.70
C THR A 626 26.68 9.41 17.75
N GLY A 627 27.55 9.42 18.76
CA GLY A 627 28.62 10.40 18.89
C GLY A 627 28.16 11.65 19.61
N ASP A 628 28.61 12.81 19.10
CA ASP A 628 28.33 14.13 19.65
C ASP A 628 26.94 14.65 19.21
N TYR A 629 26.33 14.04 18.18
CA TYR A 629 24.99 14.38 17.66
C TYR A 629 23.82 13.84 18.49
N ARG A 630 24.00 13.70 19.79
CA ARG A 630 22.95 13.16 20.66
C ARG A 630 22.14 14.30 21.24
N THR A 631 20.85 14.04 21.40
CA THR A 631 19.90 15.03 21.88
C THR A 631 20.33 15.55 23.23
N ASP A 632 20.37 16.86 23.38
CA ASP A 632 20.69 17.54 24.62
C ASP A 632 19.47 18.29 25.16
N LEU A 633 19.37 18.40 26.50
CA LEU A 633 18.28 19.11 27.18
C LEU A 633 18.83 20.34 27.88
N GLY A 634 18.43 21.52 27.44
CA GLY A 634 18.60 22.78 28.13
C GLY A 634 17.32 23.20 28.86
N LEU A 635 17.41 23.52 30.16
CA LEU A 635 16.35 24.24 30.86
C LEU A 635 16.80 25.67 31.17
N TYR A 636 16.15 26.64 30.54
CA TYR A 636 16.42 28.07 30.73
C TYR A 636 15.40 28.68 31.70
N SER A 637 15.87 29.54 32.60
CA SER A 637 14.99 30.45 33.34
C SER A 637 14.82 31.72 32.53
N TYR A 638 13.57 32.08 32.26
CA TYR A 638 13.22 33.25 31.46
C TYR A 638 12.82 34.42 32.36
N ASN A 639 13.66 35.46 32.40
CA ASN A 639 13.40 36.70 33.13
C ASN A 639 13.67 37.90 32.22
N ASP A 640 12.78 38.89 32.23
CA ASP A 640 12.96 40.20 31.59
C ASP A 640 13.55 40.13 30.17
N SER A 641 12.96 39.33 29.27
CA SER A 641 13.35 39.18 27.85
C SER A 641 14.74 38.61 27.60
N THR A 642 15.29 37.83 28.53
CA THR A 642 16.53 37.07 28.33
C THR A 642 16.43 35.68 28.93
N CYS A 643 16.93 34.67 28.23
CA CYS A 643 17.23 33.38 28.82
C CYS A 643 18.52 33.45 29.62
N THR A 644 18.46 33.03 30.87
CA THR A 644 19.63 33.01 31.77
C THR A 644 20.13 31.59 31.96
N SER A 645 21.43 31.42 31.73
CA SER A 645 22.28 30.22 31.92
C SER A 645 21.53 28.89 32.02
N PRO A 646 21.40 28.13 30.92
CA PRO A 646 20.71 26.86 30.95
C PRO A 646 21.39 25.89 31.90
N THR A 647 20.60 25.06 32.58
CA THR A 647 21.13 23.78 33.06
C THR A 647 21.04 22.82 31.90
N ILE A 648 22.20 22.45 31.34
CA ILE A 648 22.32 21.55 30.19
C ILE A 648 22.55 20.13 30.69
N ILE A 649 21.85 19.19 30.08
CA ILE A 649 22.04 17.75 30.27
C ILE A 649 22.33 17.17 28.89
N TYR A 650 23.46 16.49 28.81
CA TYR A 650 23.94 15.93 27.56
C TYR A 650 23.45 14.49 27.35
N GLN A 651 23.18 14.13 26.10
CA GLN A 651 22.95 12.76 25.62
C GLN A 651 21.73 12.05 26.24
N LEU A 652 20.53 12.41 25.80
CA LEU A 652 19.26 11.92 26.35
C LEU A 652 18.81 10.53 25.83
N GLU A 653 19.37 10.02 24.74
CA GLU A 653 18.87 8.79 24.10
C GLU A 653 19.22 7.49 24.83
N PRO A 654 18.38 6.45 24.66
CA PRO A 654 17.07 6.44 23.98
C PRO A 654 15.95 7.05 24.84
N GLY A 655 16.23 7.29 26.12
CA GLY A 655 15.34 8.01 27.00
C GLY A 655 16.05 8.41 28.28
N TYR A 656 15.69 9.58 28.79
CA TYR A 656 16.33 10.20 29.95
C TYR A 656 15.30 10.95 30.80
N SER A 657 15.55 11.01 32.10
CA SER A 657 14.71 11.76 33.02
C SER A 657 15.55 12.71 33.86
N ALA A 658 15.20 14.00 33.82
CA ALA A 658 15.85 15.08 34.53
C ALA A 658 14.88 15.76 35.49
N THR A 659 15.36 16.19 36.66
CA THR A 659 14.54 16.92 37.63
C THR A 659 15.17 18.27 37.98
N PHE A 660 14.36 19.32 37.94
CA PHE A 660 14.75 20.71 38.20
C PHE A 660 13.83 21.35 39.23
N CYS A 661 14.36 22.20 40.11
CA CYS A 661 13.54 23.03 40.97
C CYS A 661 12.96 24.21 40.18
N VAL A 662 11.64 24.36 40.23
CA VAL A 662 10.91 25.45 39.58
C VAL A 662 10.01 26.18 40.56
N THR A 663 9.78 27.47 40.32
CA THR A 663 8.94 28.34 41.15
C THR A 663 7.63 28.64 40.45
N ALA A 664 6.53 28.64 41.21
CA ALA A 664 5.21 28.97 40.68
C ALA A 664 5.18 30.34 40.00
N ASN A 665 4.54 30.41 38.83
CA ASN A 665 4.37 31.61 37.99
C ASN A 665 5.65 32.18 37.35
N ASN A 666 6.79 31.51 37.47
CA ASN A 666 7.98 31.86 36.68
C ASN A 666 7.92 31.14 35.33
N THR A 667 8.45 31.77 34.29
CA THR A 667 8.53 31.16 32.96
C THR A 667 9.85 30.41 32.82
N TYR A 668 9.77 29.18 32.32
CA TYR A 668 10.92 28.37 31.95
C TYR A 668 10.79 27.96 30.49
N ILE A 669 11.92 27.85 29.82
CA ILE A 669 12.00 27.34 28.46
C ILE A 669 12.76 26.02 28.48
N ILE A 670 12.10 24.97 28.05
CA ILE A 670 12.70 23.67 27.78
C ILE A 670 13.21 23.73 26.34
N ALA A 671 14.48 23.47 26.12
CA ALA A 671 15.07 23.41 24.80
C ALA A 671 15.69 22.04 24.60
N LEU A 672 15.33 21.36 23.52
CA LEU A 672 15.93 20.11 23.10
C LEU A 672 16.80 20.41 21.88
N ASP A 673 18.10 20.19 21.98
CA ASP A 673 18.98 20.19 20.81
C ASP A 673 18.82 18.84 20.13
N ILE A 674 18.27 18.77 18.93
CA ILE A 674 17.89 17.52 18.25
C ILE A 674 18.81 17.32 17.05
N ASP A 675 20.08 17.05 17.34
CA ASP A 675 21.10 16.90 16.31
C ASP A 675 20.89 15.70 15.40
N SER A 676 21.28 15.81 14.12
CA SER A 676 21.26 14.69 13.18
C SER A 676 22.44 14.75 12.21
N ASP A 677 23.22 13.68 12.16
CA ASP A 677 24.31 13.55 11.18
C ASP A 677 23.72 13.31 9.78
N ASN A 678 23.79 14.33 8.90
CA ASN A 678 23.35 14.32 7.50
C ASN A 678 21.84 14.44 7.23
N CYS A 679 21.09 15.18 8.05
CA CYS A 679 19.68 15.49 7.77
C CYS A 679 18.77 14.27 7.54
N THR A 680 19.02 13.16 8.25
CA THR A 680 18.20 11.95 8.10
C THR A 680 17.12 11.89 9.18
N TYR A 681 15.86 11.80 8.76
CA TYR A 681 14.72 11.58 9.66
C TYR A 681 14.96 10.36 10.59
N ASN A 682 15.03 10.62 11.90
CA ASN A 682 15.35 9.63 12.91
C ASN A 682 14.13 9.19 13.74
N GLY A 683 12.91 9.59 13.35
CA GLY A 683 11.65 9.10 13.92
C GLY A 683 10.91 10.15 14.75
N TYR A 684 10.45 9.77 15.94
CA TYR A 684 9.65 10.62 16.82
C TYR A 684 10.17 10.61 18.27
N TYR A 685 9.73 11.56 19.08
CA TYR A 685 9.95 11.55 20.52
C TYR A 685 8.71 11.95 21.33
N TYR A 686 8.72 11.54 22.60
CA TYR A 686 7.79 12.00 23.63
C TYR A 686 8.53 12.85 24.66
N LEU A 687 7.92 13.98 25.02
CA LEU A 687 8.37 14.86 26.09
C LEU A 687 7.29 14.92 27.17
N ASN A 688 7.54 14.21 28.27
CA ASN A 688 6.66 14.21 29.43
C ASN A 688 7.19 15.19 30.47
N THR A 689 6.32 16.08 30.95
CA THR A 689 6.62 16.94 32.09
C THR A 689 5.76 16.50 33.27
N THR A 690 6.32 16.51 34.48
CA THR A 690 5.54 16.31 35.72
C THR A 690 6.05 17.25 36.80
N ILE A 691 5.14 17.96 37.47
CA ILE A 691 5.48 18.90 38.55
C ILE A 691 4.88 18.40 39.86
N VAL A 692 5.76 18.14 40.83
CA VAL A 692 5.37 17.72 42.17
C VAL A 692 5.77 18.78 43.17
N ALA A 693 4.82 19.21 44.01
CA ALA A 693 5.07 20.18 45.06
C ALA A 693 6.23 19.75 45.96
N ASP A 694 7.24 20.62 46.09
CA ASP A 694 8.38 20.41 46.97
C ASP A 694 8.76 21.76 47.59
N SER A 695 8.60 21.86 48.91
CA SER A 695 8.91 23.08 49.67
C SER A 695 10.41 23.33 49.88
N SER A 696 11.27 22.42 49.41
CA SER A 696 12.72 22.61 49.41
C SER A 696 13.23 23.31 48.15
N CYS A 697 12.40 23.38 47.11
CA CYS A 697 12.41 24.44 46.11
C CYS A 697 11.66 25.67 46.69
#